data_AF-A0A948F5Y1-F1
#
_entry.id   AF-A0A948F5Y1-F1
#
_cell.length_a   1.000
_cell.length_b   1.000
_cell.length_c   1.000
_cell.angle_alpha   90.00
_cell.angle_beta   90.00
_cell.angle_gamma   90.00
#
_symmetry.space_group_name_H-M   'P 1'
#
loop_
_entity.id
_entity.type
_entity.pdbx_description
1 polymer ?
#
loop_
_entity_poly.entity_id
_entity_poly.type
_entity_poly.pdbx_seq_one_letter_code
_entity_poly.pdbx_strand_id
1 'polypeptide(L)'
;AALAAGWPAETIFLAAALLPAATPLFFRRRAALVLVLFLLAALGLRLDRAWQRHRDHAAWTRMLPAESFRGRFVTPQAAYLYGEFQGQFVVRSWESVVESIPDDDHAGEVAALALAQAPTARRILVIGGGYSLCERFLGLPQVESVTWLHPDPDYPVRLLTVLPEARRINEARLRVPRLDPRRYLREPGTAYDLIILNLPDATTLSLNRYFTAGFYSLLRERLDPVRGVVAVRFSGGENYLGGELVNLGASLFVTLESVFPNYALQPGGESWLFASVEAPLTDSPDEARARFAAIPGAADVCLPDRLLSAFPPDRVEFQLSAYRQAAAHAPEGWLLNTAAHPKALLYALLLVGLQGGVAREVAAVVRQLSLMGPFLPFLPLILYGLLRFFYLRRGSPLAHTRGYSSPAPGANVAASVSERRSPFDAGFLVFSAGLAGMSFSLVLMFLYQSAFGSIYLQIGLLSSLFMLGLFTGGLAVERLLTRLGREPGWLLVVAIALHVGLMAAAFAAVDRIDRPAFVALFFLAGFLGGVYVPVAVFRLKRAGLDDPAAGGAVEWLDTLGGAAGGLLAGLWLLPLLGLAASLIFPALALVVNLPPQFLGACAAGTGDAVDRLARRAGYVLFGLSVFLLFASRAADRARPSESGELLRTAAEQLAPGLAFKVEHATRSDGPVVTYLVLEDGSCLFTTDQLAPDICGYGGPITLAVLIGREGDLCKARILRANESPQYQRQAEAWLDTLQGCNLFDMASMSGVDGASGATFTSRAIVETLRASGCLFSQEVLRRAPTGEPLPTRAFPFEKEAAYFLLLAGVALVLRRRPSAWIRRVFLLAVVLFLGWRWNMQYSAAHVLGVVAGAWPAAGLTVAFVLIAGVPVLAALFGNFYCGHLCPFGALQELIGELRPRSWAADPDKSAWRFARWVKYGLLFALLIGYALTRDAGLADMDPLNTVFSPLRSPLVVTLGITVLVLSVVYRRFWCRNFCPASAFLALINGLKLTVRWLPGIKPGRCDYGVRHARELDCLLCDRCRTNVLPRPALLPAVRAAVFYAVLAGCVVFFAPRLRTEAPVTSAPGAARAAPVQTPRARQVDMRRLQDLLDRGLLSTNEALYYRRLRDDSSREY
;
A
#
# COMPACT_ATOMS: atom_id res chain seq x y z
N ALA A 1 35.55 -0.04 -23.82
CA ALA A 1 36.77 -0.75 -24.25
C ALA A 1 37.89 -0.65 -23.20
N ALA A 2 38.39 0.55 -22.86
CA ALA A 2 39.50 0.71 -21.91
C ALA A 2 39.24 0.12 -20.50
N LEU A 3 38.05 0.33 -19.92
CA LEU A 3 37.67 -0.29 -18.63
C LEU A 3 37.71 -1.83 -18.71
N ALA A 4 37.19 -2.42 -19.79
CA ALA A 4 37.22 -3.87 -20.01
C ALA A 4 38.64 -4.40 -20.26
N ALA A 5 39.55 -3.54 -20.73
CA ALA A 5 40.98 -3.82 -20.84
C ALA A 5 41.74 -3.59 -19.51
N GLY A 6 41.05 -3.28 -18.41
CA GLY A 6 41.63 -3.14 -17.07
C GLY A 6 42.21 -1.76 -16.75
N TRP A 7 41.91 -0.72 -17.54
CA TRP A 7 42.36 0.64 -17.24
C TRP A 7 41.63 1.20 -16.01
N PRO A 8 42.32 1.91 -15.09
CA PRO A 8 41.67 2.58 -13.97
C PRO A 8 40.61 3.57 -14.44
N ALA A 9 39.47 3.63 -13.75
CA ALA A 9 38.40 4.57 -14.05
C ALA A 9 38.91 6.02 -13.92
N GLU A 10 39.82 6.24 -12.97
CA GLU A 10 40.52 7.50 -12.72
C GLU A 10 41.35 7.93 -13.93
N THR A 11 42.07 6.99 -14.56
CA THR A 11 42.85 7.26 -15.78
C THR A 11 41.93 7.71 -16.91
N ILE A 12 40.81 7.01 -17.09
CA ILE A 12 39.84 7.32 -18.15
C ILE A 12 39.17 8.66 -17.88
N PHE A 13 38.85 8.96 -16.63
CA PHE A 13 38.28 10.26 -16.24
C PHE A 13 39.25 11.41 -16.52
N LEU A 14 40.51 11.30 -16.09
CA LEU A 14 41.53 12.31 -16.36
C LEU A 14 41.80 12.46 -17.87
N ALA A 15 41.85 11.35 -18.61
CA ALA A 15 42.03 11.37 -20.06
C ALA A 15 40.83 11.98 -20.79
N ALA A 16 39.60 11.67 -20.35
CA ALA A 16 38.38 12.25 -20.90
C ALA A 16 38.27 13.74 -20.58
N ALA A 17 38.73 14.18 -19.40
CA ALA A 17 38.76 15.59 -19.00
C ALA A 17 39.73 16.44 -19.86
N LEU A 18 40.72 15.82 -20.52
CA LEU A 18 41.60 16.53 -21.48
C LEU A 18 40.82 17.08 -22.66
N LEU A 19 39.76 16.40 -23.13
CA LEU A 19 38.95 16.85 -24.27
C LEU A 19 38.28 18.21 -24.02
N PRO A 20 37.43 18.39 -22.98
CA PRO A 20 36.82 19.68 -22.67
C PRO A 20 37.85 20.69 -22.11
N ALA A 21 38.97 20.25 -21.54
CA ALA A 21 40.05 21.17 -21.14
C ALA A 21 40.80 21.73 -22.36
N ALA A 22 40.88 20.99 -23.46
CA ALA A 22 41.55 21.39 -24.68
C ALA A 22 40.66 22.18 -25.65
N THR A 23 39.32 22.06 -25.58
CA THR A 23 38.41 22.83 -26.46
C THR A 23 38.61 24.36 -26.41
N PRO A 24 38.92 25.01 -25.27
CA PRO A 24 39.15 26.46 -25.23
C PRO A 24 40.53 26.87 -25.77
N LEU A 25 41.47 25.93 -25.95
CA LEU A 25 42.77 26.19 -26.60
C LEU A 25 42.59 26.54 -28.08
N PHE A 26 41.59 25.94 -28.75
CA PHE A 26 41.19 26.31 -30.11
C PHE A 26 40.70 27.75 -30.21
N PHE A 27 40.23 28.34 -29.10
CA PHE A 27 39.80 29.75 -29.01
C PHE A 27 40.86 30.68 -28.39
N ARG A 28 42.15 30.29 -28.41
CA ARG A 28 43.31 31.07 -27.94
C ARG A 28 43.26 31.52 -26.46
N ARG A 29 42.52 30.82 -25.59
CA ARG A 29 42.52 31.11 -24.15
C ARG A 29 43.71 30.45 -23.46
N ARG A 30 44.77 31.21 -23.17
CA ARG A 30 46.02 30.74 -22.54
C ARG A 30 45.83 30.03 -21.19
N ALA A 31 44.79 30.39 -20.42
CA ALA A 31 44.46 29.72 -19.16
C ALA A 31 44.12 28.23 -19.31
N ALA A 32 43.58 27.82 -20.46
CA ALA A 32 43.28 26.40 -20.73
C ALA A 32 44.55 25.55 -20.91
N LEU A 33 45.68 26.17 -21.27
CA LEU A 33 46.97 25.47 -21.40
C LEU A 33 47.47 24.96 -20.06
N VAL A 34 47.30 25.75 -18.99
CA VAL A 34 47.68 25.37 -17.63
C VAL A 34 46.89 24.16 -17.17
N LEU A 35 45.57 24.13 -17.44
CA LEU A 35 44.71 23.00 -17.09
C LEU A 35 45.09 21.72 -17.85
N VAL A 36 45.36 21.82 -19.16
CA VAL A 36 45.80 20.68 -19.97
C VAL A 36 47.17 20.17 -19.51
N LEU A 37 48.14 21.06 -19.26
CA LEU A 37 49.46 20.69 -18.73
C LEU A 37 49.35 20.05 -17.34
N PHE A 38 48.46 20.56 -16.48
CA PHE A 38 48.18 19.95 -15.18
C PHE A 38 47.59 18.54 -15.30
N LEU A 39 46.60 18.33 -16.17
CA LEU A 39 46.01 17.01 -16.40
C LEU A 39 47.02 16.02 -17.01
N LEU A 40 47.86 16.48 -17.95
CA LEU A 40 48.96 15.68 -18.52
C LEU A 40 50.03 15.36 -17.47
N ALA A 41 50.39 16.32 -16.62
CA ALA A 41 51.32 16.10 -15.51
C ALA A 41 50.72 15.12 -14.49
N ALA A 42 49.43 15.21 -14.18
CA ALA A 42 48.73 14.28 -13.29
C ALA A 42 48.74 12.85 -13.83
N LEU A 43 48.50 12.67 -15.14
CA LEU A 43 48.62 11.37 -15.83
C LEU A 43 50.08 10.88 -15.87
N GLY A 44 51.04 11.77 -16.14
CA GLY A 44 52.47 11.45 -16.19
C GLY A 44 53.03 11.02 -14.83
N LEU A 45 52.61 11.69 -13.76
CA LEU A 45 52.94 11.38 -12.36
C LEU A 45 52.12 10.19 -11.81
N ARG A 46 51.22 9.61 -12.60
CA ARG A 46 50.36 8.48 -12.23
C ARG A 46 49.53 8.73 -10.95
N LEU A 47 49.07 9.97 -10.77
CA LEU A 47 48.23 10.35 -9.61
C LEU A 47 46.91 9.57 -9.59
N ASP A 48 46.38 9.21 -10.76
CA ASP A 48 45.26 8.30 -10.94
C ASP A 48 45.50 6.94 -10.27
N ARG A 49 46.68 6.33 -10.49
CA ARG A 49 47.03 5.04 -9.89
C ARG A 49 47.30 5.15 -8.41
N ALA A 50 47.93 6.24 -7.98
CA ALA A 50 48.15 6.51 -6.55
C ALA A 50 46.81 6.64 -5.81
N TRP A 51 45.87 7.40 -6.36
CA TRP A 51 44.53 7.55 -5.83
C TRP A 51 43.75 6.23 -5.82
N GLN A 52 43.82 5.47 -6.91
CA GLN A 52 43.18 4.15 -7.01
C GLN A 52 43.69 3.20 -5.92
N ARG A 53 45.02 3.09 -5.73
CA ARG A 53 45.59 2.27 -4.65
C ARG A 53 45.14 2.73 -3.28
N HIS A 54 45.12 4.04 -3.04
CA HIS A 54 44.64 4.58 -1.77
C HIS A 54 43.18 4.21 -1.52
N ARG A 55 42.30 4.35 -2.53
CA ARG A 55 40.89 3.95 -2.42
C ARG A 55 40.73 2.44 -2.22
N ASP A 56 41.45 1.62 -2.97
CA ASP A 56 41.35 0.17 -2.88
C ASP A 56 41.85 -0.33 -1.51
N HIS A 57 42.94 0.26 -0.99
CA HIS A 57 43.42 -0.01 0.36
C HIS A 57 42.42 0.45 1.43
N ALA A 58 41.89 1.69 1.31
CA ALA A 58 40.89 2.21 2.23
C ALA A 58 39.61 1.36 2.24
N ALA A 59 39.18 0.88 1.07
CA ALA A 59 38.10 -0.06 0.94
C ALA A 59 38.45 -1.36 1.68
N TRP A 60 39.58 -2.00 1.36
CA TRP A 60 40.09 -3.23 2.00
C TRP A 60 40.04 -3.15 3.53
N THR A 61 40.62 -2.08 4.09
CA THR A 61 40.77 -1.85 5.54
C THR A 61 39.47 -1.70 6.32
N ARG A 62 38.31 -1.55 5.64
CA ARG A 62 37.00 -1.53 6.33
C ARG A 62 36.61 -2.87 6.93
N MET A 63 37.14 -3.98 6.38
CA MET A 63 36.74 -5.34 6.77
C MET A 63 37.93 -6.22 7.15
N LEU A 64 39.09 -6.01 6.52
CA LEU A 64 40.26 -6.86 6.68
C LEU A 64 41.50 -6.01 7.00
N PRO A 65 42.49 -6.53 7.74
CA PRO A 65 43.69 -5.76 8.10
C PRO A 65 44.47 -5.26 6.87
N ALA A 66 45.09 -4.10 6.99
CA ALA A 66 45.84 -3.47 5.89
C ALA A 66 46.91 -4.40 5.29
N GLU A 67 47.67 -5.11 6.13
CA GLU A 67 48.75 -6.01 5.71
C GLU A 67 48.30 -7.23 4.90
N SER A 68 47.01 -7.58 4.96
CA SER A 68 46.47 -8.72 4.21
C SER A 68 46.20 -8.39 2.74
N PHE A 69 46.18 -7.11 2.34
CA PHE A 69 45.92 -6.71 0.96
C PHE A 69 47.06 -7.11 0.01
N ARG A 70 46.73 -7.74 -1.12
CA ARG A 70 47.71 -8.17 -2.14
C ARG A 70 47.50 -7.48 -3.48
N GLY A 71 46.26 -7.28 -3.91
CA GLY A 71 46.01 -6.63 -5.19
C GLY A 71 44.55 -6.58 -5.61
N ARG A 72 44.35 -6.37 -6.92
CA ARG A 72 43.03 -6.29 -7.54
C ARG A 72 43.02 -6.90 -8.94
N PHE A 73 41.84 -7.32 -9.37
CA PHE A 73 41.54 -7.56 -10.78
C PHE A 73 40.17 -7.00 -11.12
N VAL A 74 39.90 -6.83 -12.41
CA VAL A 74 38.68 -6.18 -12.90
C VAL A 74 38.04 -7.05 -13.98
N THR A 75 36.73 -7.17 -13.93
CA THR A 75 35.90 -7.73 -14.99
C THR A 75 35.03 -6.61 -15.58
N PRO A 76 34.32 -6.88 -16.69
CA PRO A 76 33.27 -6.00 -17.17
C PRO A 76 32.16 -5.67 -16.17
N GLN A 77 31.98 -6.48 -15.12
CA GLN A 77 30.88 -6.35 -14.17
C GLN A 77 31.29 -5.72 -12.83
N ALA A 78 32.49 -6.02 -12.34
CA ALA A 78 32.94 -5.56 -11.03
C ALA A 78 34.47 -5.47 -10.91
N ALA A 79 34.92 -4.78 -9.86
CA ALA A 79 36.31 -4.79 -9.42
C ALA A 79 36.42 -5.67 -8.17
N TYR A 80 37.36 -6.61 -8.21
CA TYR A 80 37.61 -7.56 -7.12
C TYR A 80 38.95 -7.24 -6.48
N LEU A 81 38.94 -7.11 -5.15
CA LEU A 81 40.14 -6.95 -4.35
C LEU A 81 40.50 -8.30 -3.74
N TYR A 82 41.78 -8.63 -3.67
CA TYR A 82 42.23 -9.89 -3.10
C TYR A 82 43.41 -9.71 -2.16
N GLY A 83 43.52 -10.65 -1.23
CA GLY A 83 44.50 -10.64 -0.16
C GLY A 83 44.65 -11.99 0.52
N GLU A 84 45.56 -12.07 1.48
CA GLU A 84 45.79 -13.25 2.31
C GLU A 84 45.55 -12.90 3.78
N PHE A 85 44.57 -13.57 4.39
CA PHE A 85 44.21 -13.37 5.79
C PHE A 85 44.05 -14.72 6.48
N GLN A 86 44.74 -14.92 7.62
CA GLN A 86 44.70 -16.16 8.41
C GLN A 86 44.94 -17.44 7.59
N GLY A 87 45.84 -17.38 6.60
CA GLY A 87 46.13 -18.54 5.74
C GLY A 87 45.07 -18.81 4.67
N GLN A 88 44.05 -17.96 4.51
CA GLN A 88 43.08 -18.01 3.41
C GLN A 88 43.34 -16.91 2.38
N PHE A 89 43.17 -17.23 1.11
CA PHE A 89 43.13 -16.27 0.01
C PHE A 89 41.70 -15.75 -0.10
N VAL A 90 41.53 -14.48 0.26
CA VAL A 90 40.22 -13.86 0.36
C VAL A 90 40.01 -12.93 -0.83
N VAL A 91 38.89 -13.10 -1.52
CA VAL A 91 38.46 -12.24 -2.61
C VAL A 91 37.21 -11.51 -2.18
N ARG A 92 37.20 -10.20 -2.38
CA ARG A 92 36.06 -9.36 -2.07
C ARG A 92 35.62 -8.57 -3.29
N SER A 93 34.34 -8.24 -3.32
CA SER A 93 33.79 -7.24 -4.22
C SER A 93 32.85 -6.35 -3.42
N TRP A 94 32.85 -5.05 -3.70
CA TRP A 94 32.04 -4.08 -2.95
C TRP A 94 32.36 -4.13 -1.44
N GLU A 95 31.33 -4.40 -0.62
CA GLU A 95 31.36 -4.53 0.84
C GLU A 95 31.05 -5.97 1.26
N SER A 96 31.44 -6.98 0.46
CA SER A 96 31.25 -8.40 0.83
C SER A 96 32.41 -9.28 0.37
N VAL A 97 32.66 -10.34 1.13
CA VAL A 97 33.54 -11.43 0.71
C VAL A 97 32.82 -12.26 -0.36
N VAL A 98 33.51 -12.56 -1.45
CA VAL A 98 33.00 -13.35 -2.58
C VAL A 98 33.50 -14.79 -2.48
N GLU A 99 34.78 -14.97 -2.15
CA GLU A 99 35.42 -16.29 -1.96
C GLU A 99 36.44 -16.21 -0.83
N SER A 100 36.53 -17.29 -0.06
CA SER A 100 37.63 -17.58 0.86
C SER A 100 38.22 -18.94 0.47
N ILE A 101 39.51 -19.01 0.19
CA ILE A 101 40.14 -20.21 -0.39
C ILE A 101 41.39 -20.58 0.41
N PRO A 102 41.53 -21.77 1.00
CA PRO A 102 40.51 -22.83 1.05
C PRO A 102 39.42 -22.51 2.09
N ASP A 103 38.20 -22.96 1.81
CA ASP A 103 37.05 -22.96 2.72
C ASP A 103 36.59 -24.40 2.95
N ASP A 104 37.45 -25.17 3.60
CA ASP A 104 37.37 -26.62 3.63
C ASP A 104 36.16 -27.15 4.41
N ASP A 105 35.89 -26.56 5.57
CA ASP A 105 34.80 -26.99 6.44
C ASP A 105 33.44 -26.73 5.80
N HIS A 106 33.16 -25.48 5.39
CA HIS A 106 31.86 -25.13 4.83
C HIS A 106 31.64 -25.76 3.45
N ALA A 107 32.65 -25.75 2.57
CA ALA A 107 32.53 -26.40 1.26
C ALA A 107 32.38 -27.93 1.39
N GLY A 108 33.07 -28.56 2.35
CA GLY A 108 32.93 -29.98 2.66
C GLY A 108 31.52 -30.33 3.16
N GLU A 109 30.95 -29.51 4.05
CA GLU A 109 29.58 -29.67 4.54
C GLU A 109 28.55 -29.55 3.40
N VAL A 110 28.66 -28.51 2.58
CA VAL A 110 27.75 -28.32 1.43
C VAL A 110 27.87 -29.46 0.42
N ALA A 111 29.10 -29.93 0.14
CA ALA A 111 29.33 -31.09 -0.72
C ALA A 111 28.69 -32.35 -0.16
N ALA A 112 28.84 -32.60 1.15
CA ALA A 112 28.25 -33.75 1.85
C ALA A 112 26.72 -33.71 1.83
N LEU A 113 26.11 -32.54 2.11
CA LEU A 113 24.68 -32.34 2.03
C LEU A 113 24.14 -32.66 0.62
N ALA A 114 24.80 -32.14 -0.41
CA ALA A 114 24.38 -32.35 -1.79
C ALA A 114 24.56 -33.81 -2.26
N LEU A 115 25.69 -34.44 -1.91
CA LEU A 115 25.98 -35.83 -2.27
C LEU A 115 25.16 -36.85 -1.46
N ALA A 116 24.70 -36.50 -0.25
CA ALA A 116 23.73 -37.32 0.47
C ALA A 116 22.40 -37.44 -0.30
N GLN A 117 22.02 -36.40 -1.03
CA GLN A 117 20.83 -36.42 -1.91
C GLN A 117 21.14 -37.09 -3.25
N ALA A 118 22.34 -36.90 -3.80
CA ALA A 118 22.78 -37.44 -5.10
C ALA A 118 24.07 -38.28 -4.99
N PRO A 119 24.05 -39.47 -4.35
CA PRO A 119 25.27 -40.22 -4.03
C PRO A 119 26.00 -40.77 -5.25
N THR A 120 25.30 -40.89 -6.38
CA THR A 120 25.85 -41.41 -7.65
C THR A 120 26.25 -40.30 -8.62
N ALA A 121 26.27 -39.03 -8.18
CA ALA A 121 26.56 -37.89 -9.05
C ALA A 121 27.99 -37.95 -9.61
N ARG A 122 28.11 -37.84 -10.94
CA ARG A 122 29.39 -37.85 -11.66
C ARG A 122 29.65 -36.55 -12.42
N ARG A 123 28.60 -35.95 -12.97
CA ARG A 123 28.64 -34.66 -13.66
C ARG A 123 27.97 -33.60 -12.79
N ILE A 124 28.77 -32.69 -12.25
CA ILE A 124 28.32 -31.70 -11.28
C ILE A 124 28.41 -30.29 -11.88
N LEU A 125 27.37 -29.48 -11.71
CA LEU A 125 27.35 -28.08 -12.10
C LEU A 125 27.27 -27.20 -10.84
N VAL A 126 28.24 -26.32 -10.65
CA VAL A 126 28.24 -25.33 -9.55
C VAL A 126 28.03 -23.94 -10.14
N ILE A 127 27.01 -23.23 -9.66
CA ILE A 127 26.67 -21.87 -10.08
C ILE A 127 26.82 -20.92 -8.89
N GLY A 128 27.69 -19.92 -9.02
CA GLY A 128 27.93 -18.90 -7.99
C GLY A 128 29.32 -19.00 -7.37
N GLY A 129 29.44 -18.60 -6.10
CA GLY A 129 30.67 -18.82 -5.32
C GLY A 129 30.81 -20.31 -5.04
N GLY A 130 32.03 -20.85 -5.11
CA GLY A 130 32.21 -22.29 -4.93
C GLY A 130 33.52 -22.84 -5.44
N TYR A 131 34.58 -22.04 -5.49
CA TYR A 131 35.88 -22.57 -5.89
C TYR A 131 36.32 -23.75 -5.00
N SER A 132 36.29 -23.56 -3.67
CA SER A 132 36.56 -24.61 -2.69
C SER A 132 35.57 -25.78 -2.78
N LEU A 133 34.32 -25.52 -3.18
CA LEU A 133 33.31 -26.56 -3.40
C LEU A 133 33.65 -27.43 -4.63
N CYS A 134 34.15 -26.82 -5.71
CA CYS A 134 34.64 -27.56 -6.86
C CYS A 134 35.84 -28.45 -6.50
N GLU A 135 36.77 -27.94 -5.68
CA GLU A 135 37.90 -28.72 -5.16
C GLU A 135 37.43 -29.96 -4.38
N ARG A 136 36.46 -29.79 -3.48
CA ARG A 136 35.90 -30.89 -2.68
C ARG A 136 35.23 -31.97 -3.53
N PHE A 137 34.52 -31.60 -4.59
CA PHE A 137 33.96 -32.59 -5.52
C PHE A 137 35.02 -33.32 -6.34
N LEU A 138 36.05 -32.61 -6.81
CA LEU A 138 37.12 -33.21 -7.58
C LEU A 138 37.99 -34.17 -6.75
N GLY A 139 38.06 -33.97 -5.44
CA GLY A 139 38.67 -34.92 -4.51
C GLY A 139 38.05 -36.33 -4.54
N LEU A 140 36.83 -36.48 -5.06
CA LEU A 140 36.14 -37.77 -5.13
C LEU A 140 36.43 -38.50 -6.46
N PRO A 141 36.76 -39.81 -6.41
CA PRO A 141 37.14 -40.57 -7.61
C PRO A 141 35.97 -40.80 -8.58
N GLN A 142 34.72 -40.77 -8.09
CA GLN A 142 33.53 -40.99 -8.91
C GLN A 142 33.12 -39.79 -9.78
N VAL A 143 33.66 -38.59 -9.47
CA VAL A 143 33.31 -37.36 -10.17
C VAL A 143 34.08 -37.28 -11.48
N GLU A 144 33.36 -37.36 -12.60
CA GLU A 144 33.93 -37.34 -13.95
C GLU A 144 34.23 -35.91 -14.41
N SER A 145 33.35 -34.95 -14.07
CA SER A 145 33.59 -33.53 -14.37
C SER A 145 32.80 -32.60 -13.47
N VAL A 146 33.41 -31.44 -13.17
CA VAL A 146 32.79 -30.33 -12.46
C VAL A 146 32.79 -29.11 -13.36
N THR A 147 31.62 -28.59 -13.69
CA THR A 147 31.48 -27.33 -14.42
C THR A 147 31.22 -26.20 -13.42
N TRP A 148 32.05 -25.16 -13.42
CA TRP A 148 31.87 -23.98 -12.58
C TRP A 148 31.45 -22.77 -13.41
N LEU A 149 30.29 -22.20 -13.07
CA LEU A 149 29.76 -20.99 -13.66
C LEU A 149 29.57 -19.92 -12.59
N HIS A 150 29.73 -18.67 -12.99
CA HIS A 150 29.53 -17.52 -12.12
C HIS A 150 28.67 -16.46 -12.85
N PRO A 151 27.79 -15.71 -12.16
CA PRO A 151 27.01 -14.62 -12.77
C PRO A 151 27.86 -13.57 -13.49
N ASP A 152 29.10 -13.42 -13.05
CA ASP A 152 30.18 -12.73 -13.77
C ASP A 152 31.03 -13.75 -14.55
N PRO A 153 30.84 -13.90 -15.87
CA PRO A 153 31.50 -14.94 -16.66
C PRO A 153 33.02 -14.83 -16.72
N ASP A 154 33.56 -13.62 -16.49
CA ASP A 154 34.99 -13.37 -16.52
C ASP A 154 35.65 -13.66 -15.16
N TYR A 155 34.87 -13.70 -14.08
CA TYR A 155 35.39 -13.83 -12.73
C TYR A 155 36.19 -15.13 -12.51
N PRO A 156 35.67 -16.33 -12.83
CA PRO A 156 36.41 -17.58 -12.61
C PRO A 156 37.77 -17.61 -13.31
N VAL A 157 37.82 -17.17 -14.57
CA VAL A 157 39.06 -17.15 -15.35
C VAL A 157 40.06 -16.13 -14.77
N ARG A 158 39.59 -14.95 -14.34
CA ARG A 158 40.46 -13.93 -13.72
C ARG A 158 40.96 -14.37 -12.35
N LEU A 159 40.13 -15.04 -11.54
CA LEU A 159 40.53 -15.59 -10.25
C LEU A 159 41.70 -16.56 -10.42
N LEU A 160 41.59 -17.51 -11.37
CA LEU A 160 42.63 -18.49 -11.64
C LEU A 160 43.98 -17.85 -12.03
N THR A 161 43.97 -16.64 -12.60
CA THR A 161 45.23 -15.93 -12.93
C THR A 161 45.93 -15.31 -11.72
N VAL A 162 45.20 -14.98 -10.66
CA VAL A 162 45.74 -14.33 -9.46
C VAL A 162 45.93 -15.29 -8.28
N LEU A 163 45.26 -16.45 -8.32
CA LEU A 163 45.33 -17.44 -7.26
C LEU A 163 46.75 -18.05 -7.18
N PRO A 164 47.34 -18.22 -5.98
CA PRO A 164 48.63 -18.88 -5.81
C PRO A 164 48.63 -20.29 -6.42
N GLU A 165 49.74 -20.70 -7.01
CA GLU A 165 49.86 -21.99 -7.70
C GLU A 165 49.54 -23.18 -6.78
N ALA A 166 49.94 -23.12 -5.52
CA ALA A 166 49.66 -24.13 -4.50
C ALA A 166 48.18 -24.33 -4.18
N ARG A 167 47.30 -23.40 -4.57
CA ARG A 167 45.83 -23.46 -4.32
C ARG A 167 45.04 -23.64 -5.61
N ARG A 168 45.72 -23.80 -6.74
CA ARG A 168 45.09 -23.83 -8.04
C ARG A 168 44.73 -25.27 -8.41
N ILE A 169 43.45 -25.55 -8.64
CA ILE A 169 42.95 -26.80 -9.20
C ILE A 169 43.53 -26.96 -10.62
N ASN A 170 44.52 -27.84 -10.76
CA ASN A 170 45.19 -28.14 -12.02
C ASN A 170 44.67 -29.46 -12.63
N GLU A 171 43.36 -29.65 -12.63
CA GLU A 171 42.71 -30.86 -13.16
C GLU A 171 41.95 -30.60 -14.45
N ALA A 172 42.12 -31.48 -15.44
CA ALA A 172 41.33 -31.45 -16.69
C ALA A 172 39.83 -31.68 -16.48
N ARG A 173 39.43 -32.17 -15.29
CA ARG A 173 38.03 -32.42 -14.90
C ARG A 173 37.27 -31.13 -14.54
N LEU A 174 37.97 -30.03 -14.21
CA LEU A 174 37.34 -28.74 -13.94
C LEU A 174 37.09 -27.98 -15.25
N ARG A 175 35.83 -27.66 -15.53
CA ARG A 175 35.43 -26.86 -16.70
C ARG A 175 34.95 -25.49 -16.24
N VAL A 176 35.51 -24.44 -16.85
CA VAL A 176 35.19 -23.04 -16.49
C VAL A 176 34.75 -22.27 -17.75
N PRO A 177 33.51 -22.48 -18.23
CA PRO A 177 33.00 -21.76 -19.39
C PRO A 177 32.88 -20.25 -19.12
N ARG A 178 33.35 -19.42 -20.05
CA ARG A 178 33.23 -17.95 -19.99
C ARG A 178 31.86 -17.48 -20.50
N LEU A 179 30.78 -18.03 -19.94
CA LEU A 179 29.39 -17.76 -20.34
C LEU A 179 28.50 -17.49 -19.12
N ASP A 180 27.45 -16.68 -19.31
CA ASP A 180 26.41 -16.47 -18.30
C ASP A 180 25.62 -17.77 -18.06
N PRO A 181 25.27 -18.11 -16.80
CA PRO A 181 24.60 -19.37 -16.48
C PRO A 181 23.31 -19.62 -17.26
N ARG A 182 22.45 -18.60 -17.47
CA ARG A 182 21.20 -18.77 -18.22
C ARG A 182 21.47 -19.04 -19.69
N ARG A 183 22.47 -18.38 -20.28
CA ARG A 183 22.84 -18.59 -21.67
C ARG A 183 23.42 -20.00 -21.87
N TYR A 184 24.32 -20.41 -20.98
CA TYR A 184 24.93 -21.73 -21.01
C TYR A 184 23.87 -22.84 -20.95
N LEU A 185 22.87 -22.71 -20.07
CA LEU A 185 21.81 -23.71 -19.90
C LEU A 185 20.84 -23.78 -21.09
N ARG A 186 20.59 -22.66 -21.80
CA ARG A 186 19.72 -22.63 -23.00
C ARG A 186 20.34 -23.31 -24.22
N GLU A 187 21.66 -23.24 -24.36
CA GLU A 187 22.34 -23.94 -25.45
C GLU A 187 22.20 -25.46 -25.19
N PRO A 188 21.94 -26.33 -26.18
CA PRO A 188 21.86 -27.77 -25.95
C PRO A 188 23.22 -28.33 -25.52
N GLY A 189 23.22 -29.30 -24.60
CA GLY A 189 24.46 -29.90 -24.09
C GLY A 189 24.24 -31.06 -23.11
N THR A 190 25.30 -31.46 -22.40
CA THR A 190 25.27 -32.57 -21.43
C THR A 190 24.34 -32.31 -20.25
N ALA A 191 23.61 -33.35 -19.83
CA ALA A 191 22.83 -33.36 -18.60
C ALA A 191 23.73 -33.54 -17.36
N TYR A 192 23.31 -32.95 -16.24
CA TYR A 192 24.01 -32.99 -14.96
C TYR A 192 23.26 -33.87 -13.96
N ASP A 193 24.01 -34.58 -13.12
CA ASP A 193 23.46 -35.43 -12.07
C ASP A 193 23.24 -34.63 -10.77
N LEU A 194 24.00 -33.55 -10.60
CA LEU A 194 23.87 -32.63 -9.46
C LEU A 194 24.11 -31.19 -9.93
N ILE A 195 23.19 -30.30 -9.60
CA ILE A 195 23.33 -28.86 -9.83
C ILE A 195 23.24 -28.12 -8.50
N ILE A 196 24.23 -27.27 -8.21
CA ILE A 196 24.28 -26.48 -6.98
C ILE A 196 24.19 -25.00 -7.34
N LEU A 197 23.14 -24.36 -6.85
CA LEU A 197 22.92 -22.93 -6.96
C LEU A 197 23.39 -22.25 -5.67
N ASN A 198 24.69 -21.98 -5.60
CA ASN A 198 25.32 -21.28 -4.48
C ASN A 198 25.42 -19.77 -4.73
N LEU A 199 24.25 -19.14 -4.85
CA LEU A 199 24.13 -17.70 -5.05
C LEU A 199 23.66 -17.02 -3.77
N PRO A 200 24.04 -15.74 -3.53
CA PRO A 200 23.42 -14.95 -2.48
C PRO A 200 21.93 -14.70 -2.79
N ASP A 201 21.17 -14.33 -1.77
CA ASP A 201 19.77 -13.94 -1.92
C ASP A 201 19.59 -12.87 -3.00
N ALA A 202 18.40 -12.86 -3.61
CA ALA A 202 18.03 -12.03 -4.74
C ALA A 202 17.93 -10.53 -4.41
N THR A 203 18.96 -9.89 -3.86
CA THR A 203 18.96 -8.46 -3.46
C THR A 203 19.04 -7.47 -4.62
N THR A 204 19.23 -7.98 -5.85
CA THR A 204 19.20 -7.18 -7.08
C THR A 204 18.36 -7.87 -8.15
N LEU A 205 17.82 -7.09 -9.09
CA LEU A 205 17.10 -7.63 -10.25
C LEU A 205 17.97 -8.57 -11.09
N SER A 206 19.28 -8.30 -11.16
CA SER A 206 20.24 -9.17 -11.86
C SER A 206 20.43 -10.50 -11.16
N LEU A 207 20.33 -10.58 -9.83
CA LEU A 207 20.38 -11.85 -9.11
C LEU A 207 19.04 -12.58 -9.14
N ASN A 208 17.91 -11.85 -9.07
CA ASN A 208 16.58 -12.44 -9.09
C ASN A 208 16.33 -13.35 -10.29
N ARG A 209 16.97 -13.08 -11.44
CA ARG A 209 16.90 -13.93 -12.64
C ARG A 209 17.30 -15.39 -12.39
N TYR A 210 18.06 -15.70 -11.34
CA TYR A 210 18.48 -17.06 -11.01
C TYR A 210 17.55 -17.75 -10.00
N PHE A 211 16.54 -17.05 -9.48
CA PHE A 211 15.58 -17.56 -8.51
C PHE A 211 14.15 -17.60 -9.06
N THR A 212 13.96 -17.37 -10.37
CA THR A 212 12.65 -17.41 -11.03
C THR A 212 12.24 -18.81 -11.44
N ALA A 213 10.93 -19.09 -11.49
CA ALA A 213 10.39 -20.34 -12.03
C ALA A 213 10.98 -20.69 -13.42
N GLY A 214 11.06 -19.72 -14.33
CA GLY A 214 11.64 -19.94 -15.66
C GLY A 214 13.14 -20.26 -15.68
N PHE A 215 13.90 -19.92 -14.63
CA PHE A 215 15.29 -20.38 -14.49
C PHE A 215 15.35 -21.80 -13.93
N TYR A 216 14.53 -22.12 -12.94
CA TYR A 216 14.41 -23.48 -12.43
C TYR A 216 13.95 -24.46 -13.51
N SER A 217 13.10 -24.02 -14.46
CA SER A 217 12.78 -24.82 -15.65
C SER A 217 14.01 -25.10 -16.52
N LEU A 218 14.90 -24.12 -16.72
CA LEU A 218 16.17 -24.33 -17.43
C LEU A 218 17.10 -25.30 -16.69
N LEU A 219 17.09 -25.26 -15.34
CA LEU A 219 17.82 -26.25 -14.54
C LEU A 219 17.26 -27.65 -14.78
N ARG A 220 15.93 -27.81 -14.72
CA ARG A 220 15.23 -29.08 -14.97
C ARG A 220 15.54 -29.64 -16.35
N GLU A 221 15.57 -28.81 -17.40
CA GLU A 221 15.91 -29.23 -18.76
C GLU A 221 17.35 -29.74 -18.92
N ARG A 222 18.27 -29.31 -18.05
CA ARG A 222 19.69 -29.71 -18.06
C ARG A 222 20.04 -30.73 -16.96
N LEU A 223 19.03 -31.26 -16.28
CA LEU A 223 19.17 -32.21 -15.19
C LEU A 223 18.87 -33.64 -15.69
N ASP A 224 19.56 -34.65 -15.18
CA ASP A 224 19.18 -36.05 -15.40
C ASP A 224 17.77 -36.29 -14.81
N PRO A 225 16.80 -36.78 -15.59
CA PRO A 225 15.40 -36.87 -15.15
C PRO A 225 15.19 -37.88 -14.02
N VAL A 226 16.04 -38.91 -13.92
CA VAL A 226 15.86 -40.03 -12.98
C VAL A 226 16.70 -39.82 -11.73
N ARG A 227 17.96 -39.40 -11.89
CA ARG A 227 18.95 -39.34 -10.80
C ARG A 227 19.33 -37.92 -10.40
N GLY A 228 18.88 -36.92 -11.16
CA GLY A 228 19.35 -35.57 -11.00
C GLY A 228 18.75 -34.85 -9.80
N VAL A 229 19.59 -34.11 -9.09
CA VAL A 229 19.19 -33.27 -7.95
C VAL A 229 19.67 -31.83 -8.15
N VAL A 230 18.83 -30.88 -7.78
CA VAL A 230 19.17 -29.45 -7.67
C VAL A 230 19.21 -29.06 -6.20
N ALA A 231 20.26 -28.35 -5.78
CA ALA A 231 20.38 -27.76 -4.45
C ALA A 231 20.36 -26.22 -4.57
N VAL A 232 19.44 -25.56 -3.87
CA VAL A 232 19.30 -24.10 -3.88
C VAL A 232 19.54 -23.54 -2.48
N ARG A 233 20.49 -22.61 -2.36
CA ARG A 233 20.79 -21.89 -1.12
C ARG A 233 19.93 -20.63 -0.96
N PHE A 234 19.52 -20.34 0.27
CA PHE A 234 18.87 -19.07 0.63
C PHE A 234 18.97 -18.79 2.14
N SER A 235 18.76 -17.54 2.56
CA SER A 235 18.74 -17.19 3.99
C SER A 235 17.55 -17.83 4.72
N GLY A 236 17.84 -18.54 5.80
CA GLY A 236 16.87 -19.28 6.61
C GLY A 236 16.96 -18.98 8.10
N GLY A 237 16.32 -19.82 8.91
CA GLY A 237 16.43 -19.78 10.36
C GLY A 237 16.02 -21.11 10.98
N GLU A 238 16.91 -21.69 11.78
CA GLU A 238 16.67 -22.99 12.43
C GLU A 238 15.80 -22.86 13.69
N ASN A 239 16.06 -21.85 14.52
CA ASN A 239 15.40 -21.67 15.82
C ASN A 239 14.37 -20.54 15.86
N TYR A 240 14.48 -19.59 14.92
CA TYR A 240 13.61 -18.43 14.85
C TYR A 240 13.46 -17.99 13.40
N LEU A 241 12.22 -17.90 12.94
CA LEU A 241 11.89 -17.38 11.62
C LEU A 241 11.09 -16.08 11.81
N GLY A 242 11.74 -14.95 11.56
CA GLY A 242 11.04 -13.67 11.45
C GLY A 242 10.14 -13.64 10.21
N GLY A 243 9.08 -12.81 10.22
CA GLY A 243 8.10 -12.78 9.13
C GLY A 243 8.70 -12.58 7.72
N GLU A 244 9.75 -11.78 7.57
CA GLU A 244 10.38 -11.58 6.24
C GLU A 244 11.25 -12.78 5.79
N LEU A 245 11.88 -13.51 6.73
CA LEU A 245 12.56 -14.78 6.42
C LEU A 245 11.55 -15.85 6.01
N VAL A 246 10.38 -15.89 6.67
CA VAL A 246 9.27 -16.78 6.29
C VAL A 246 8.82 -16.47 4.87
N ASN A 247 8.59 -15.19 4.52
CA ASN A 247 8.11 -14.82 3.19
C ASN A 247 9.14 -15.08 2.08
N LEU A 248 10.43 -14.80 2.32
CA LEU A 248 11.50 -15.11 1.38
C LEU A 248 11.58 -16.61 1.12
N GLY A 249 11.66 -17.41 2.20
CA GLY A 249 11.72 -18.86 2.12
C GLY A 249 10.47 -19.46 1.46
N ALA A 250 9.28 -18.98 1.81
CA ALA A 250 8.02 -19.42 1.20
C ALA A 250 7.95 -19.07 -0.30
N SER A 251 8.45 -17.90 -0.71
CA SER A 251 8.52 -17.52 -2.13
C SER A 251 9.43 -18.45 -2.92
N LEU A 252 10.62 -18.75 -2.40
CA LEU A 252 11.56 -19.66 -3.05
C LEU A 252 11.05 -21.09 -3.07
N PHE A 253 10.44 -21.55 -1.97
CA PHE A 253 9.82 -22.86 -1.84
C PHE A 253 8.71 -23.06 -2.87
N VAL A 254 7.69 -22.17 -2.90
CA VAL A 254 6.58 -22.22 -3.86
C VAL A 254 7.10 -22.17 -5.30
N THR A 255 8.15 -21.38 -5.56
CA THR A 255 8.74 -21.27 -6.89
C THR A 255 9.43 -22.57 -7.32
N LEU A 256 10.16 -23.23 -6.42
CA LEU A 256 10.82 -24.50 -6.73
C LEU A 256 9.80 -25.65 -6.88
N GLU A 257 8.82 -25.71 -5.98
CA GLU A 257 7.72 -26.68 -6.00
C GLU A 257 6.88 -26.58 -7.29
N SER A 258 6.76 -25.37 -7.88
CA SER A 258 6.07 -25.20 -9.17
C SER A 258 6.78 -25.89 -10.36
N VAL A 259 8.05 -26.26 -10.22
CA VAL A 259 8.86 -26.88 -11.29
C VAL A 259 9.23 -28.32 -10.98
N PHE A 260 9.50 -28.64 -9.71
CA PHE A 260 9.93 -29.95 -9.23
C PHE A 260 8.92 -30.55 -8.25
N PRO A 261 8.48 -31.80 -8.45
CA PRO A 261 7.49 -32.44 -7.59
C PRO A 261 8.06 -32.93 -6.25
N ASN A 262 9.34 -33.28 -6.19
CA ASN A 262 9.99 -33.81 -4.99
C ASN A 262 10.96 -32.79 -4.41
N TYR A 263 10.94 -32.64 -3.08
CA TYR A 263 11.82 -31.73 -2.37
C TYR A 263 12.26 -32.25 -0.99
N ALA A 264 13.40 -31.76 -0.50
CA ALA A 264 13.86 -31.92 0.87
C ALA A 264 14.49 -30.61 1.36
N LEU A 265 14.34 -30.28 2.64
CA LEU A 265 14.85 -29.04 3.23
C LEU A 265 15.86 -29.33 4.32
N GLN A 266 17.00 -28.65 4.25
CA GLN A 266 17.97 -28.56 5.34
C GLN A 266 17.82 -27.20 6.04
N PRO A 267 17.44 -27.17 7.34
CA PRO A 267 17.23 -25.94 8.09
C PRO A 267 18.56 -25.37 8.62
N GLY A 268 18.69 -24.05 8.69
CA GLY A 268 19.94 -23.41 9.10
C GLY A 268 19.88 -21.89 9.00
N GLY A 269 20.95 -21.21 9.41
CA GLY A 269 21.12 -19.78 9.09
C GLY A 269 21.21 -19.56 7.57
N GLU A 270 21.86 -20.49 6.90
CA GLU A 270 21.72 -20.74 5.46
C GLU A 270 20.93 -22.04 5.30
N SER A 271 19.78 -21.96 4.62
CA SER A 271 18.96 -23.13 4.34
C SER A 271 19.20 -23.62 2.92
N TRP A 272 19.13 -24.94 2.75
CA TRP A 272 19.26 -25.60 1.46
C TRP A 272 17.98 -26.33 1.10
N LEU A 273 17.39 -25.96 -0.04
CA LEU A 273 16.25 -26.66 -0.61
C LEU A 273 16.75 -27.56 -1.75
N PHE A 274 16.58 -28.86 -1.57
CA PHE A 274 16.88 -29.87 -2.57
C PHE A 274 15.61 -30.19 -3.35
N ALA A 275 15.76 -30.40 -4.65
CA ALA A 275 14.65 -30.76 -5.52
C ALA A 275 15.05 -31.73 -6.63
N SER A 276 14.12 -32.58 -7.03
CA SER A 276 14.30 -33.57 -8.09
C SER A 276 13.00 -33.82 -8.85
N VAL A 277 13.12 -34.43 -10.03
CA VAL A 277 11.94 -34.89 -10.79
C VAL A 277 11.52 -36.26 -10.29
N GLU A 278 12.43 -37.23 -10.27
CA GLU A 278 12.15 -38.60 -9.80
C GLU A 278 13.11 -39.10 -8.71
N ALA A 279 14.31 -38.50 -8.58
CA ALA A 279 15.32 -38.99 -7.64
C ALA A 279 14.81 -38.94 -6.19
N PRO A 280 14.99 -40.01 -5.39
CA PRO A 280 14.51 -40.04 -4.01
C PRO A 280 15.36 -39.11 -3.14
N LEU A 281 14.74 -38.08 -2.59
CA LEU A 281 15.36 -37.18 -1.61
C LEU A 281 15.12 -37.69 -0.19
N THR A 282 15.95 -37.26 0.76
CA THR A 282 15.81 -37.64 2.16
C THR A 282 16.02 -36.44 3.08
N ASP A 283 15.13 -36.30 4.06
CA ASP A 283 15.23 -35.42 5.22
C ASP A 283 15.58 -36.22 6.50
N SER A 284 15.93 -37.50 6.36
CA SER A 284 16.34 -38.35 7.47
C SER A 284 17.85 -38.23 7.70
N PRO A 285 18.29 -37.82 8.91
CA PRO A 285 19.73 -37.70 9.21
C PRO A 285 20.51 -39.01 9.05
N ASP A 286 19.92 -40.14 9.47
CA ASP A 286 20.57 -41.45 9.39
C ASP A 286 20.70 -41.93 7.94
N GLU A 287 19.68 -41.67 7.12
CA GLU A 287 19.70 -42.03 5.72
C GLU A 287 20.67 -41.13 4.94
N ALA A 288 20.67 -39.81 5.19
CA ALA A 288 21.62 -38.88 4.60
C ALA A 288 23.06 -39.27 4.94
N ARG A 289 23.34 -39.59 6.21
CA ARG A 289 24.65 -40.12 6.65
C ARG A 289 25.01 -41.39 5.89
N ALA A 290 24.10 -42.37 5.83
CA ALA A 290 24.38 -43.67 5.21
C ALA A 290 24.65 -43.54 3.70
N ARG A 291 23.87 -42.71 3.00
CA ARG A 291 24.04 -42.44 1.56
C ARG A 291 25.39 -41.79 1.28
N PHE A 292 25.80 -40.81 2.07
CA PHE A 292 27.09 -40.15 1.90
C PHE A 292 28.27 -41.05 2.31
N ALA A 293 28.15 -41.79 3.42
CA ALA A 293 29.19 -42.73 3.87
C ALA A 293 29.47 -43.86 2.87
N ALA A 294 28.51 -44.20 2.02
CA ALA A 294 28.66 -45.21 0.97
C ALA A 294 29.56 -44.74 -0.20
N ILE A 295 29.86 -43.44 -0.30
CA ILE A 295 30.68 -42.86 -1.36
C ILE A 295 32.17 -43.09 -1.04
N PRO A 296 32.95 -43.71 -1.95
CA PRO A 296 34.40 -43.85 -1.76
C PRO A 296 35.09 -42.48 -1.64
N GLY A 297 35.85 -42.28 -0.55
CA GLY A 297 36.54 -41.01 -0.27
C GLY A 297 35.69 -39.94 0.42
N ALA A 298 34.43 -40.25 0.81
CA ALA A 298 33.54 -39.29 1.47
C ALA A 298 34.11 -38.72 2.77
N ALA A 299 34.77 -39.55 3.57
CA ALA A 299 35.35 -39.15 4.86
C ALA A 299 36.45 -38.09 4.74
N ASP A 300 37.13 -38.01 3.59
CA ASP A 300 38.16 -37.01 3.31
C ASP A 300 37.56 -35.65 2.90
N VAL A 301 36.31 -35.65 2.41
CA VAL A 301 35.55 -34.43 2.08
C VAL A 301 34.89 -33.85 3.33
N CYS A 302 34.18 -34.68 4.08
CA CYS A 302 33.51 -34.32 5.32
C CYS A 302 33.25 -35.60 6.14
N LEU A 303 33.31 -35.53 7.47
CA LEU A 303 32.98 -36.69 8.29
C LEU A 303 31.48 -37.00 8.15
N PRO A 304 31.07 -38.21 7.72
CA PRO A 304 29.67 -38.51 7.47
C PRO A 304 28.76 -38.25 8.67
N ASP A 305 29.26 -38.48 9.88
CA ASP A 305 28.52 -38.22 11.12
C ASP A 305 28.06 -36.75 11.29
N ARG A 306 28.69 -35.78 10.61
CA ARG A 306 28.21 -34.37 10.59
C ARG A 306 26.82 -34.24 9.94
N LEU A 307 26.38 -35.21 9.13
CA LEU A 307 25.03 -35.21 8.55
C LEU A 307 23.95 -35.60 9.55
N LEU A 308 24.30 -36.16 10.71
CA LEU A 308 23.31 -36.53 11.75
C LEU A 308 22.64 -35.31 12.39
N SER A 309 23.28 -34.16 12.32
CA SER A 309 22.79 -32.86 12.76
C SER A 309 22.23 -32.00 11.63
N ALA A 310 22.34 -32.42 10.38
CA ALA A 310 21.95 -31.60 9.23
C ALA A 310 20.43 -31.49 9.08
N PHE A 311 19.68 -32.57 9.35
CA PHE A 311 18.23 -32.65 9.11
C PHE A 311 17.41 -32.92 10.39
N PRO A 312 17.47 -32.05 11.42
CA PRO A 312 16.68 -32.25 12.63
C PRO A 312 15.17 -32.21 12.30
N PRO A 313 14.40 -33.31 12.50
CA PRO A 313 13.03 -33.42 12.00
C PRO A 313 12.11 -32.30 12.48
N ASP A 314 12.19 -31.96 13.76
CA ASP A 314 11.37 -30.89 14.36
C ASP A 314 11.64 -29.51 13.73
N ARG A 315 12.88 -29.27 13.27
CA ARG A 315 13.28 -28.00 12.63
C ARG A 315 12.89 -27.95 11.16
N VAL A 316 13.01 -29.08 10.46
CA VAL A 316 12.51 -29.25 9.10
C VAL A 316 10.99 -28.99 9.09
N GLU A 317 10.25 -29.60 10.00
CA GLU A 317 8.80 -29.43 10.13
C GLU A 317 8.43 -27.98 10.54
N PHE A 318 9.15 -27.39 11.50
CA PHE A 318 8.96 -25.99 11.89
C PHE A 318 9.09 -25.02 10.71
N GLN A 319 10.14 -25.17 9.89
CA GLN A 319 10.39 -24.27 8.77
C GLN A 319 9.42 -24.52 7.60
N LEU A 320 9.16 -25.78 7.24
CA LEU A 320 8.20 -26.11 6.18
C LEU A 320 6.76 -25.73 6.55
N SER A 321 6.35 -25.93 7.81
CA SER A 321 5.00 -25.52 8.26
C SER A 321 4.82 -24.01 8.19
N ALA A 322 5.84 -23.23 8.57
CA ALA A 322 5.82 -21.78 8.42
C ALA A 322 5.69 -21.35 6.94
N TYR A 323 6.41 -22.01 6.03
CA TYR A 323 6.33 -21.72 4.59
C TYR A 323 4.98 -22.08 3.99
N ARG A 324 4.43 -23.25 4.34
CA ARG A 324 3.10 -23.69 3.90
C ARG A 324 1.99 -22.81 4.46
N GLN A 325 2.09 -22.40 5.72
CA GLN A 325 1.16 -21.43 6.31
C GLN A 325 1.24 -20.10 5.57
N ALA A 326 2.44 -19.55 5.34
CA ALA A 326 2.57 -18.31 4.59
C ALA A 326 2.00 -18.41 3.16
N ALA A 327 2.21 -19.55 2.50
CA ALA A 327 1.63 -19.82 1.19
C ALA A 327 0.10 -19.93 1.21
N ALA A 328 -0.49 -20.55 2.25
CA ALA A 328 -1.94 -20.68 2.40
C ALA A 328 -2.63 -19.34 2.69
N HIS A 329 -1.96 -18.41 3.37
CA HIS A 329 -2.49 -17.07 3.67
C HIS A 329 -2.25 -16.06 2.54
N ALA A 330 -1.34 -16.36 1.61
CA ALA A 330 -1.06 -15.50 0.47
C ALA A 330 -2.10 -15.71 -0.65
N PRO A 331 -2.45 -14.66 -1.41
CA PRO A 331 -3.25 -14.83 -2.63
C PRO A 331 -2.60 -15.82 -3.60
N GLU A 332 -3.41 -16.55 -4.35
CA GLU A 332 -2.93 -17.56 -5.29
C GLU A 332 -1.89 -16.97 -6.27
N GLY A 333 -0.76 -17.66 -6.44
CA GLY A 333 0.34 -17.22 -7.29
C GLY A 333 1.13 -16.00 -6.78
N TRP A 334 0.79 -15.42 -5.63
CA TRP A 334 1.44 -14.21 -5.11
C TRP A 334 2.90 -14.43 -4.70
N LEU A 335 3.22 -15.60 -4.14
CA LEU A 335 4.57 -15.95 -3.72
C LEU A 335 5.44 -16.47 -4.87
N LEU A 336 4.85 -16.77 -6.02
CA LEU A 336 5.56 -17.31 -7.17
C LEU A 336 6.51 -16.26 -7.76
N ASN A 337 7.82 -16.55 -7.72
CA ASN A 337 8.84 -15.66 -8.24
C ASN A 337 9.02 -15.87 -9.76
N THR A 338 8.75 -14.82 -10.54
CA THR A 338 8.88 -14.83 -12.01
C THR A 338 9.64 -13.59 -12.49
N ALA A 339 10.02 -13.56 -13.77
CA ALA A 339 10.61 -12.36 -14.36
C ALA A 339 9.63 -11.16 -14.33
N ALA A 340 8.33 -11.42 -14.46
CA ALA A 340 7.29 -10.40 -14.38
C ALA A 340 6.99 -9.96 -12.94
N HIS A 341 7.15 -10.86 -11.96
CA HIS A 341 6.87 -10.64 -10.54
C HIS A 341 8.05 -11.10 -9.68
N PRO A 342 9.05 -10.21 -9.42
CA PRO A 342 10.28 -10.55 -8.71
C PRO A 342 10.07 -10.61 -7.19
N LYS A 343 9.31 -11.59 -6.70
CA LYS A 343 8.92 -11.75 -5.28
C LYS A 343 10.08 -12.09 -4.35
N ALA A 344 11.03 -12.90 -4.82
CA ALA A 344 12.24 -13.19 -4.02
C ALA A 344 13.05 -11.90 -3.77
N LEU A 345 13.14 -11.02 -4.76
CA LEU A 345 13.76 -9.70 -4.60
C LEU A 345 13.03 -8.83 -3.57
N LEU A 346 11.70 -8.79 -3.61
CA LEU A 346 10.92 -8.02 -2.65
C LEU A 346 11.24 -8.42 -1.21
N TYR A 347 11.14 -9.71 -0.89
CA TYR A 347 11.36 -10.18 0.47
C TYR A 347 12.83 -10.13 0.89
N ALA A 348 13.78 -10.32 -0.04
CA ALA A 348 15.20 -10.11 0.22
C ALA A 348 15.52 -8.64 0.55
N LEU A 349 14.94 -7.67 -0.18
CA LEU A 349 15.12 -6.24 0.12
C LEU A 349 14.51 -5.85 1.46
N LEU A 350 13.34 -6.40 1.81
CA LEU A 350 12.72 -6.18 3.12
C LEU A 350 13.58 -6.75 4.25
N LEU A 351 14.12 -7.95 4.06
CA LEU A 351 15.04 -8.58 5.01
C LEU A 351 16.29 -7.74 5.23
N VAL A 352 16.98 -7.34 4.15
CA VAL A 352 18.18 -6.49 4.23
C VAL A 352 17.85 -5.12 4.83
N GLY A 353 16.70 -4.54 4.49
CA GLY A 353 16.25 -3.28 5.09
C GLY A 353 16.09 -3.39 6.60
N LEU A 354 15.46 -4.45 7.10
CA LEU A 354 15.32 -4.71 8.53
C LEU A 354 16.67 -4.93 9.22
N GLN A 355 17.59 -5.68 8.59
CA GLN A 355 18.95 -5.88 9.10
C GLN A 355 19.74 -4.56 9.12
N GLY A 356 19.49 -3.66 8.17
CA GLY A 356 20.09 -2.33 8.07
C GLY A 356 19.46 -1.27 8.97
N GLY A 357 18.49 -1.63 9.83
CA GLY A 357 17.88 -0.73 10.81
C GLY A 357 16.64 0.02 10.32
N VAL A 358 16.05 -0.35 9.18
CA VAL A 358 14.71 0.16 8.78
C VAL A 358 13.69 -0.25 9.83
N ALA A 359 12.86 0.69 10.28
CA ALA A 359 11.84 0.42 11.29
C ALA A 359 10.89 -0.71 10.85
N ARG A 360 10.61 -1.65 11.75
CA ARG A 360 9.69 -2.79 11.49
C ARG A 360 8.33 -2.34 10.97
N GLU A 361 7.87 -1.16 11.39
CA GLU A 361 6.63 -0.53 10.93
C GLU A 361 6.65 -0.23 9.42
N VAL A 362 7.79 0.23 8.89
CA VAL A 362 7.94 0.53 7.46
C VAL A 362 7.91 -0.76 6.64
N ALA A 363 8.60 -1.81 7.09
CA ALA A 363 8.56 -3.12 6.42
C ALA A 363 7.13 -3.71 6.43
N ALA A 364 6.42 -3.60 7.56
CA ALA A 364 5.03 -4.03 7.68
C ALA A 364 4.11 -3.24 6.72
N VAL A 365 4.30 -1.93 6.60
CA VAL A 365 3.56 -1.09 5.65
C VAL A 365 3.84 -1.50 4.21
N VAL A 366 5.11 -1.69 3.82
CA VAL A 366 5.47 -2.13 2.46
C VAL A 366 4.86 -3.51 2.15
N ARG A 367 4.87 -4.43 3.12
CA ARG A 367 4.21 -5.73 2.98
C ARG A 367 2.70 -5.58 2.79
N GLN A 368 2.03 -4.79 3.62
CA GLN A 368 0.59 -4.53 3.49
C GLN A 368 0.25 -3.91 2.15
N LEU A 369 1.00 -2.89 1.71
CA LEU A 369 0.84 -2.25 0.41
C LEU A 369 0.98 -3.24 -0.74
N SER A 370 1.89 -4.21 -0.62
CA SER A 370 2.04 -5.27 -1.60
C SER A 370 0.79 -6.18 -1.65
N LEU A 371 0.24 -6.57 -0.48
CA LEU A 371 -0.97 -7.42 -0.39
C LEU A 371 -2.25 -6.70 -0.86
N MET A 372 -2.30 -5.38 -0.77
CA MET A 372 -3.42 -4.55 -1.22
C MET A 372 -3.55 -4.49 -2.76
N GLY A 373 -2.60 -5.11 -3.49
CA GLY A 373 -2.65 -5.27 -4.93
C GLY A 373 -2.32 -3.99 -5.72
N PRO A 374 -2.41 -4.04 -7.06
CA PRO A 374 -2.00 -2.92 -7.92
C PRO A 374 -2.80 -1.65 -7.67
N PHE A 375 -4.08 -1.74 -7.27
CA PHE A 375 -5.01 -0.60 -7.29
C PHE A 375 -4.57 0.62 -6.47
N LEU A 376 -3.97 0.42 -5.30
CA LEU A 376 -3.64 1.51 -4.39
C LEU A 376 -2.62 2.51 -4.97
N PRO A 377 -1.48 2.09 -5.55
CA PRO A 377 -0.56 3.01 -6.19
C PRO A 377 -1.16 3.73 -7.40
N PHE A 378 -2.15 3.18 -8.11
CA PHE A 378 -2.85 3.90 -9.19
C PHE A 378 -3.87 4.93 -8.68
N LEU A 379 -4.40 4.74 -7.47
CA LEU A 379 -5.49 5.56 -6.94
C LEU A 379 -5.18 7.08 -6.95
N PRO A 380 -3.98 7.58 -6.58
CA PRO A 380 -3.65 9.00 -6.69
C PRO A 380 -3.80 9.55 -8.11
N LEU A 381 -3.36 8.82 -9.13
CA LEU A 381 -3.46 9.23 -10.54
C LEU A 381 -4.91 9.23 -11.02
N ILE A 382 -5.67 8.18 -10.68
CA ILE A 382 -7.10 8.09 -11.01
C ILE A 382 -7.86 9.26 -10.37
N LEU A 383 -7.63 9.47 -9.08
CA LEU A 383 -8.28 10.51 -8.30
C LEU A 383 -7.90 11.90 -8.80
N TYR A 384 -6.62 12.13 -9.09
CA TYR A 384 -6.16 13.37 -9.72
C TYR A 384 -6.84 13.58 -11.08
N GLY A 385 -6.93 12.55 -11.93
CA GLY A 385 -7.62 12.60 -13.22
C GLY A 385 -9.10 12.95 -13.09
N LEU A 386 -9.81 12.32 -12.15
CA LEU A 386 -11.22 12.63 -11.83
C LEU A 386 -11.38 14.07 -11.31
N LEU A 387 -10.55 14.48 -10.36
CA LEU A 387 -10.59 15.82 -9.77
C LEU A 387 -10.28 16.90 -10.82
N ARG A 388 -9.30 16.64 -11.69
CA ARG A 388 -8.96 17.49 -12.83
C ARG A 388 -10.12 17.59 -13.82
N PHE A 389 -10.77 16.48 -14.15
CA PHE A 389 -11.97 16.46 -14.99
C PHE A 389 -13.09 17.34 -14.41
N PHE A 390 -13.38 17.20 -13.12
CA PHE A 390 -14.40 18.03 -12.44
C PHE A 390 -14.00 19.50 -12.35
N TYR A 391 -12.72 19.80 -12.09
CA TYR A 391 -12.19 21.17 -12.05
C TYR A 391 -12.42 21.88 -13.39
N LEU A 392 -12.09 21.23 -14.51
CA LEU A 392 -12.25 21.78 -15.85
C LEU A 392 -13.72 21.92 -16.25
N ARG A 393 -14.57 20.92 -15.94
CA ARG A 393 -16.01 20.97 -16.26
C ARG A 393 -16.75 22.10 -15.54
N ARG A 394 -16.38 22.40 -14.28
CA ARG A 394 -17.00 23.50 -13.51
C ARG A 394 -16.52 24.89 -13.95
N GLY A 395 -15.41 25.00 -14.66
CA GLY A 395 -14.87 26.26 -15.18
C GLY A 395 -15.46 26.74 -16.52
N SER A 396 -16.36 25.96 -17.16
CA SER A 396 -16.81 26.25 -18.53
C SER A 396 -17.84 27.40 -18.63
N PRO A 397 -17.78 28.27 -19.68
CA PRO A 397 -18.57 29.49 -19.80
C PRO A 397 -20.07 29.28 -20.05
N LEU A 398 -20.51 28.05 -20.36
CA LEU A 398 -21.94 27.69 -20.45
C LEU A 398 -22.69 27.92 -19.11
N ALA A 399 -21.96 28.13 -18.02
CA ALA A 399 -22.49 28.54 -16.72
C ALA A 399 -22.70 30.06 -16.56
N HIS A 400 -22.02 30.90 -17.35
CA HIS A 400 -22.02 32.37 -17.21
C HIS A 400 -23.02 33.09 -18.13
N THR A 401 -23.62 32.43 -19.12
CA THR A 401 -24.51 33.06 -20.11
C THR A 401 -25.98 33.21 -19.67
N ARG A 402 -26.33 33.02 -18.39
CA ARG A 402 -27.73 33.14 -17.93
C ARG A 402 -27.97 34.13 -16.78
N GLY A 403 -27.06 35.07 -16.53
CA GLY A 403 -27.28 36.09 -15.50
C GLY A 403 -26.55 37.40 -15.76
N TYR A 404 -27.21 38.31 -16.47
CA TYR A 404 -27.10 39.78 -16.40
C TYR A 404 -25.69 40.38 -16.18
N SER A 405 -24.92 40.45 -17.25
CA SER A 405 -23.90 41.49 -17.44
C SER A 405 -23.66 41.64 -18.94
N SER A 406 -24.26 42.67 -19.54
CA SER A 406 -23.99 43.05 -20.94
C SER A 406 -22.51 43.44 -21.09
N PRO A 407 -21.80 42.97 -22.12
CA PRO A 407 -20.49 43.53 -22.46
C PRO A 407 -20.66 44.96 -22.98
N ALA A 408 -19.67 45.82 -22.73
CA ALA A 408 -19.59 47.14 -23.34
C ALA A 408 -19.55 47.01 -24.89
N PRO A 409 -20.15 47.94 -25.65
CA PRO A 409 -20.14 47.89 -27.11
C PRO A 409 -18.70 48.15 -27.60
N GLY A 410 -18.12 47.22 -28.37
CA GLY A 410 -16.84 47.42 -29.07
C GLY A 410 -15.73 46.40 -28.83
N ALA A 411 -15.91 45.45 -27.89
CA ALA A 411 -14.93 44.37 -27.73
C ALA A 411 -15.23 43.21 -28.69
N ASN A 412 -14.30 42.88 -29.59
CA ASN A 412 -14.33 41.63 -30.36
C ASN A 412 -14.12 40.43 -29.41
N VAL A 413 -15.20 39.96 -28.79
CA VAL A 413 -15.17 38.88 -27.78
C VAL A 413 -15.07 37.46 -28.41
N ALA A 414 -15.33 37.32 -29.71
CA ALA A 414 -15.42 36.00 -30.35
C ALA A 414 -14.07 35.30 -30.62
N ALA A 415 -12.95 36.03 -30.71
CA ALA A 415 -11.65 35.46 -31.07
C ALA A 415 -10.65 35.30 -29.90
N SER A 416 -10.90 35.93 -28.74
CA SER A 416 -9.89 36.01 -27.65
C SER A 416 -10.19 35.12 -26.43
N VAL A 417 -11.37 34.50 -26.38
CA VAL A 417 -11.83 33.70 -25.23
C VAL A 417 -11.71 32.19 -25.47
N SER A 418 -11.71 31.74 -26.73
CA SER A 418 -11.69 30.30 -27.08
C SER A 418 -10.31 29.63 -27.01
N GLU A 419 -9.21 30.38 -26.93
CA GLU A 419 -7.85 29.81 -27.05
C GLU A 419 -6.98 29.84 -25.78
N ARG A 420 -7.42 30.44 -24.67
CA ARG A 420 -6.62 30.51 -23.44
C ARG A 420 -6.69 29.21 -22.64
N ARG A 421 -5.87 28.23 -23.03
CA ARG A 421 -5.59 27.02 -22.24
C ARG A 421 -4.81 27.38 -20.97
N SER A 422 -5.06 26.68 -19.86
CA SER A 422 -4.43 26.95 -18.56
C SER A 422 -2.94 26.56 -18.57
N PRO A 423 -2.01 27.40 -18.07
CA PRO A 423 -0.59 27.06 -17.95
C PRO A 423 -0.35 25.82 -17.06
N PHE A 424 -1.26 25.55 -16.13
CA PHE A 424 -1.24 24.36 -15.28
C PHE A 424 -1.33 23.04 -16.08
N ASP A 425 -2.05 23.04 -17.20
CA ASP A 425 -2.21 21.83 -18.04
C ASP A 425 -0.94 21.48 -18.82
N ALA A 426 -0.15 22.49 -19.17
CA ALA A 426 1.16 22.29 -19.80
C ALA A 426 2.18 21.77 -18.77
N GLY A 427 2.12 22.27 -17.53
CA GLY A 427 3.06 21.85 -16.50
C GLY A 427 2.91 20.37 -16.10
N PHE A 428 1.67 19.91 -15.85
CA PHE A 428 1.44 18.50 -15.53
C PHE A 428 1.78 17.57 -16.71
N LEU A 429 1.59 18.01 -17.95
CA LEU A 429 1.98 17.23 -19.13
C LEU A 429 3.48 16.93 -19.12
N VAL A 430 4.33 17.94 -18.90
CA VAL A 430 5.79 17.77 -18.82
C VAL A 430 6.18 16.88 -17.66
N PHE A 431 5.63 17.12 -16.46
CA PHE A 431 5.87 16.26 -15.30
C PHE A 431 5.53 14.79 -15.57
N SER A 432 4.35 14.52 -16.15
CA SER A 432 3.92 13.16 -16.48
C SER A 432 4.76 12.52 -17.59
N ALA A 433 5.27 13.33 -18.53
CA ALA A 433 6.16 12.87 -19.59
C ALA A 433 7.54 12.48 -19.05
N GLY A 434 8.15 13.30 -18.20
CA GLY A 434 9.40 12.99 -17.52
C GLY A 434 9.27 11.74 -16.64
N LEU A 435 8.17 11.64 -15.87
CA LEU A 435 7.83 10.45 -15.08
C LEU A 435 7.71 9.21 -15.95
N ALA A 436 6.95 9.28 -17.05
CA ALA A 436 6.76 8.16 -17.95
C ALA A 436 8.05 7.75 -18.67
N GLY A 437 8.83 8.72 -19.16
CA GLY A 437 10.09 8.48 -19.85
C GLY A 437 11.10 7.77 -18.95
N MET A 438 11.32 8.29 -17.73
CA MET A 438 12.26 7.66 -16.80
C MET A 438 11.77 6.28 -16.34
N SER A 439 10.48 6.15 -16.00
CA SER A 439 9.91 4.86 -15.56
C SER A 439 10.05 3.81 -16.66
N PHE A 440 9.71 4.16 -17.90
CA PHE A 440 9.81 3.25 -19.02
C PHE A 440 11.27 2.89 -19.34
N SER A 441 12.20 3.86 -19.29
CA SER A 441 13.63 3.58 -19.49
C SER A 441 14.18 2.58 -18.46
N LEU A 442 13.80 2.70 -17.18
CA LEU A 442 14.19 1.74 -16.14
C LEU A 442 13.59 0.36 -16.37
N VAL A 443 12.31 0.30 -16.77
CA VAL A 443 11.69 -0.97 -17.13
C VAL A 443 12.41 -1.62 -18.31
N LEU A 444 12.73 -0.87 -19.36
CA LEU A 444 13.50 -1.38 -20.50
C LEU A 444 14.90 -1.86 -20.09
N MET A 445 15.58 -1.15 -19.18
CA MET A 445 16.87 -1.57 -18.63
C MET A 445 16.72 -2.89 -17.85
N PHE A 446 15.68 -3.01 -17.03
CA PHE A 446 15.38 -4.26 -16.32
C PHE A 446 15.10 -5.42 -17.27
N LEU A 447 14.27 -5.20 -18.29
CA LEU A 447 13.97 -6.23 -19.29
C LEU A 447 15.23 -6.66 -20.05
N TYR A 448 16.09 -5.70 -20.40
CA TYR A 448 17.39 -5.99 -20.97
C TYR A 448 18.25 -6.85 -20.03
N GLN A 449 18.30 -6.51 -18.74
CA GLN A 449 19.07 -7.25 -17.74
C GLN A 449 18.54 -8.67 -17.52
N SER A 450 17.22 -8.85 -17.52
CA SER A 450 16.56 -10.14 -17.41
C SER A 450 16.88 -11.03 -18.62
N ALA A 451 16.84 -10.48 -19.84
CA ALA A 451 17.07 -11.23 -21.07
C ALA A 451 18.55 -11.54 -21.35
N PHE A 452 19.45 -10.56 -21.21
CA PHE A 452 20.83 -10.64 -21.71
C PHE A 452 21.93 -10.61 -20.64
N GLY A 453 21.59 -10.38 -19.38
CA GLY A 453 22.56 -10.33 -18.27
C GLY A 453 23.00 -8.90 -17.98
N SER A 454 24.24 -8.72 -17.50
CA SER A 454 24.70 -7.41 -17.03
C SER A 454 24.60 -6.31 -18.10
N ILE A 455 23.94 -5.20 -17.74
CA ILE A 455 23.81 -3.99 -18.57
C ILE A 455 24.96 -3.01 -18.38
N TYR A 456 25.86 -3.25 -17.42
CA TYR A 456 26.82 -2.25 -16.92
C TYR A 456 27.62 -1.56 -18.02
N LEU A 457 28.12 -2.32 -19.00
CA LEU A 457 28.88 -1.80 -20.14
C LEU A 457 28.03 -1.00 -21.15
N GLN A 458 26.71 -1.16 -21.13
CA GLN A 458 25.79 -0.65 -22.14
C GLN A 458 24.91 0.49 -21.63
N ILE A 459 24.87 0.77 -20.33
CA ILE A 459 24.08 1.86 -19.75
C ILE A 459 24.34 3.17 -20.51
N GLY A 460 25.61 3.55 -20.71
CA GLY A 460 25.96 4.78 -21.43
C GLY A 460 25.43 4.82 -22.86
N LEU A 461 25.49 3.70 -23.60
CA LEU A 461 24.95 3.60 -24.96
C LEU A 461 23.42 3.73 -24.96
N LEU A 462 22.74 2.98 -24.10
CA LEU A 462 21.27 2.96 -24.02
C LEU A 462 20.72 4.33 -23.57
N SER A 463 21.37 4.98 -22.60
CA SER A 463 21.04 6.35 -22.20
C SER A 463 21.28 7.36 -23.32
N SER A 464 22.39 7.23 -24.07
CA SER A 464 22.67 8.12 -25.21
C SER A 464 21.64 7.95 -26.33
N LEU A 465 21.20 6.72 -26.62
CA LEU A 465 20.16 6.43 -27.61
C LEU A 465 18.80 7.01 -27.19
N PHE A 466 18.45 6.90 -25.92
CA PHE A 466 17.26 7.52 -25.37
C PHE A 466 17.32 9.06 -25.50
N MET A 467 18.46 9.68 -25.15
CA MET A 467 18.67 11.12 -25.31
C MET A 467 18.62 11.58 -26.77
N LEU A 468 19.20 10.80 -27.70
CA LEU A 468 19.10 11.06 -29.13
C LEU A 468 17.65 10.97 -29.62
N GLY A 469 16.90 9.98 -29.13
CA GLY A 469 15.46 9.87 -29.33
C GLY A 469 14.73 11.13 -28.87
N LEU A 470 14.92 11.54 -27.62
CA LEU A 470 14.30 12.75 -27.04
C LEU A 470 14.55 13.99 -27.92
N PHE A 471 15.81 14.20 -28.31
CA PHE A 471 16.20 15.33 -29.17
C PHE A 471 15.49 15.29 -30.53
N THR A 472 15.53 14.14 -31.21
CA THR A 472 14.95 13.99 -32.55
C THR A 472 13.42 14.10 -32.55
N GLY A 473 12.76 13.54 -31.54
CA GLY A 473 11.30 13.67 -31.35
C GLY A 473 10.87 15.10 -31.05
N GLY A 474 11.61 15.79 -30.16
CA GLY A 474 11.39 17.21 -29.88
C GLY A 474 11.55 18.08 -31.12
N LEU A 475 12.66 17.92 -31.85
CA LEU A 475 12.93 18.68 -33.07
C LEU A 475 11.86 18.47 -34.16
N ALA A 476 11.38 17.23 -34.32
CA ALA A 476 10.34 16.92 -35.30
C ALA A 476 9.03 17.66 -35.01
N VAL A 477 8.61 17.68 -33.74
CA VAL A 477 7.36 18.32 -33.31
C VAL A 477 7.49 19.84 -33.25
N GLU A 478 8.64 20.36 -32.83
CA GLU A 478 8.92 21.80 -32.87
C GLU A 478 8.81 22.33 -34.31
N ARG A 479 9.42 21.65 -35.28
CA ARG A 479 9.29 22.01 -36.71
C ARG A 479 7.85 21.95 -37.18
N LEU A 480 7.08 20.95 -36.76
CA LEU A 480 5.66 20.81 -37.11
C LEU A 480 4.83 21.97 -36.54
N LEU A 481 5.00 22.29 -35.25
CA LEU A 481 4.27 23.37 -34.58
C LEU A 481 4.63 24.74 -35.16
N THR A 482 5.92 24.96 -35.47
CA THR A 482 6.40 26.21 -36.08
C THR A 482 5.86 26.38 -37.49
N ARG A 483 5.84 25.31 -38.31
CA ARG A 483 5.27 25.33 -39.66
C ARG A 483 3.77 25.59 -39.66
N LEU A 484 3.03 25.00 -38.71
CA LEU A 484 1.57 25.12 -38.65
C LEU A 484 1.11 26.41 -37.94
N GLY A 485 1.95 27.03 -37.11
CA GLY A 485 1.59 28.18 -36.26
C GLY A 485 0.54 27.87 -35.18
N ARG A 486 0.09 26.61 -35.09
CA ARG A 486 -0.96 26.13 -34.19
C ARG A 486 -0.70 24.70 -33.76
N GLU A 487 -1.23 24.34 -32.60
CA GLU A 487 -1.23 22.96 -32.12
C GLU A 487 -2.39 22.18 -32.79
N PRO A 488 -2.12 21.08 -33.52
CA PRO A 488 -3.18 20.21 -34.03
C PRO A 488 -3.85 19.48 -32.86
N GLY A 489 -5.19 19.46 -32.81
CA GLY A 489 -5.93 18.78 -31.73
C GLY A 489 -5.68 17.26 -31.64
N TRP A 490 -5.28 16.63 -32.74
CA TRP A 490 -4.94 15.20 -32.79
C TRP A 490 -3.52 14.88 -32.31
N LEU A 491 -2.60 15.86 -32.30
CA LEU A 491 -1.17 15.62 -32.07
C LEU A 491 -0.90 14.96 -30.72
N LEU A 492 -1.47 15.53 -29.65
CA LEU A 492 -1.29 14.99 -28.30
C LEU A 492 -1.95 13.61 -28.15
N VAL A 493 -3.12 13.40 -28.76
CA VAL A 493 -3.85 12.13 -28.68
C VAL A 493 -3.05 11.00 -29.34
N VAL A 494 -2.55 11.24 -30.55
CA VAL A 494 -1.72 10.28 -31.28
C VAL A 494 -0.41 10.03 -30.54
N ALA A 495 0.25 11.07 -30.03
CA ALA A 495 1.49 10.91 -29.27
C ALA A 495 1.30 10.03 -28.03
N ILE A 496 0.25 10.26 -27.23
CA ILE A 496 -0.07 9.43 -26.06
C ILE A 496 -0.43 8.00 -26.48
N ALA A 497 -1.25 7.82 -27.52
CA ALA A 497 -1.66 6.50 -27.99
C ALA A 497 -0.46 5.68 -28.48
N LEU A 498 0.46 6.28 -29.25
CA LEU A 498 1.68 5.63 -29.70
C LEU A 498 2.60 5.27 -28.53
N HIS A 499 2.72 6.14 -27.53
CA HIS A 499 3.59 5.89 -26.38
C HIS A 499 3.06 4.77 -25.48
N VAL A 500 1.76 4.78 -25.19
CA VAL A 500 1.10 3.68 -24.48
C VAL A 500 1.15 2.38 -25.28
N GLY A 501 0.96 2.46 -26.60
CA GLY A 501 1.11 1.32 -27.51
C GLY A 501 2.52 0.73 -27.50
N LEU A 502 3.56 1.57 -27.46
CA LEU A 502 4.96 1.15 -27.34
C LEU A 502 5.23 0.42 -26.01
N MET A 503 4.71 0.95 -24.90
CA MET A 503 4.82 0.30 -23.58
C MET A 503 4.12 -1.06 -23.57
N ALA A 504 2.91 -1.16 -24.16
CA ALA A 504 2.17 -2.41 -24.27
C ALA A 504 2.89 -3.43 -25.18
N ALA A 505 3.47 -2.97 -26.30
CA ALA A 505 4.24 -3.81 -27.21
C ALA A 505 5.52 -4.34 -26.53
N ALA A 506 6.23 -3.49 -25.76
CA ALA A 506 7.39 -3.89 -24.98
C ALA A 506 7.05 -4.99 -23.95
N PHE A 507 5.88 -4.88 -23.31
CA PHE A 507 5.39 -5.91 -22.38
C PHE A 507 5.06 -7.22 -23.10
N ALA A 508 4.30 -7.16 -24.19
CA ALA A 508 3.84 -8.34 -24.92
C ALA A 508 4.99 -9.11 -25.60
N ALA A 509 6.06 -8.42 -25.98
CA ALA A 509 7.20 -9.00 -26.66
C ALA A 509 8.36 -9.37 -25.73
N VAL A 510 8.21 -9.28 -24.40
CA VAL A 510 9.31 -9.38 -23.42
C VAL A 510 10.26 -10.59 -23.64
N ASP A 511 9.73 -11.75 -24.03
CA ASP A 511 10.50 -12.98 -24.24
C ASP A 511 11.08 -13.16 -25.66
N ARG A 512 10.72 -12.26 -26.60
CA ARG A 512 11.04 -12.37 -28.03
C ARG A 512 11.90 -11.24 -28.57
N ILE A 513 12.24 -10.24 -27.77
CA ILE A 513 13.02 -9.08 -28.22
C ILE A 513 14.51 -9.45 -28.23
N ASP A 514 15.14 -9.30 -29.40
CA ASP A 514 16.58 -9.45 -29.57
C ASP A 514 17.33 -8.14 -29.26
N ARG A 515 18.68 -8.18 -29.23
CA ARG A 515 19.48 -6.99 -28.86
C ARG A 515 19.23 -5.78 -29.77
N PRO A 516 19.17 -5.91 -31.11
CA PRO A 516 18.84 -4.79 -31.99
C PRO A 516 17.46 -4.20 -31.72
N ALA A 517 16.44 -5.03 -31.47
CA ALA A 517 15.10 -4.54 -31.16
C ALA A 517 15.08 -3.76 -29.83
N PHE A 518 15.85 -4.16 -28.82
CA PHE A 518 16.02 -3.35 -27.60
C PHE A 518 16.63 -1.97 -27.88
N VAL A 519 17.68 -1.91 -28.71
CA VAL A 519 18.31 -0.64 -29.11
C VAL A 519 17.29 0.29 -29.79
N ALA A 520 16.49 -0.24 -30.71
CA ALA A 520 15.42 0.51 -31.36
C ALA A 520 14.35 0.98 -30.36
N LEU A 521 13.99 0.13 -29.39
CA LEU A 521 12.98 0.42 -28.37
C LEU A 521 13.42 1.57 -27.45
N PHE A 522 14.70 1.64 -27.05
CA PHE A 522 15.25 2.78 -26.30
C PHE A 522 15.19 4.08 -27.08
N PHE A 523 15.55 4.05 -28.38
CA PHE A 523 15.44 5.22 -29.24
C PHE A 523 13.97 5.67 -29.41
N LEU A 524 13.05 4.74 -29.67
CA LEU A 524 11.61 5.01 -29.82
C LEU A 524 11.00 5.55 -28.53
N ALA A 525 11.38 5.01 -27.37
CA ALA A 525 10.97 5.51 -26.06
C ALA A 525 11.40 6.97 -25.87
N GLY A 526 12.66 7.28 -26.21
CA GLY A 526 13.16 8.66 -26.21
C GLY A 526 12.40 9.54 -27.21
N PHE A 527 12.21 9.08 -28.45
CA PHE A 527 11.52 9.83 -29.50
C PHE A 527 10.11 10.24 -29.07
N LEU A 528 9.32 9.31 -28.54
CA LEU A 528 7.97 9.61 -28.06
C LEU A 528 7.98 10.48 -26.79
N GLY A 529 8.98 10.34 -25.91
CA GLY A 529 9.18 11.26 -24.79
C GLY A 529 9.47 12.70 -25.22
N GLY A 530 10.23 12.89 -26.30
CA GLY A 530 10.64 14.20 -26.81
C GLY A 530 9.49 15.03 -27.37
N VAL A 531 8.40 14.36 -27.80
CA VAL A 531 7.22 15.01 -28.41
C VAL A 531 6.52 15.98 -27.46
N TYR A 532 6.53 15.73 -26.14
CA TYR A 532 5.72 16.49 -25.20
C TYR A 532 6.29 17.87 -24.85
N VAL A 533 7.61 18.02 -24.89
CA VAL A 533 8.30 19.26 -24.49
C VAL A 533 7.92 20.44 -25.42
N PRO A 534 8.03 20.34 -26.75
CA PRO A 534 7.62 21.43 -27.65
C PRO A 534 6.12 21.76 -27.53
N VAL A 535 5.27 20.76 -27.31
CA VAL A 535 3.82 20.97 -27.09
C VAL A 535 3.57 21.78 -25.82
N ALA A 536 4.29 21.46 -24.74
CA ALA A 536 4.16 22.19 -23.48
C ALA A 536 4.69 23.63 -23.60
N VAL A 537 5.87 23.84 -24.18
CA VAL A 537 6.45 25.17 -24.44
C VAL A 537 5.48 26.01 -25.27
N PHE A 538 4.92 25.46 -26.35
CA PHE A 538 3.95 26.14 -27.20
C PHE A 538 2.72 26.62 -26.40
N ARG A 539 2.20 25.78 -25.49
CA ARG A 539 1.07 26.13 -24.62
C ARG A 539 1.44 27.16 -23.55
N LEU A 540 2.62 27.07 -22.94
CA LEU A 540 3.10 28.04 -21.94
C LEU A 540 3.29 29.43 -22.54
N LYS A 541 3.90 29.52 -23.73
CA LYS A 541 4.03 30.78 -24.47
C LYS A 541 2.66 31.39 -24.80
N ARG A 542 1.70 30.58 -25.27
CA ARG A 542 0.31 31.04 -25.48
C ARG A 542 -0.42 31.46 -24.19
N ALA A 543 -0.01 30.92 -23.04
CA ALA A 543 -0.51 31.33 -21.73
C ALA A 543 0.12 32.65 -21.22
N GLY A 544 1.05 33.25 -21.97
CA GLY A 544 1.68 34.53 -21.68
C GLY A 544 2.96 34.45 -20.84
N LEU A 545 3.57 33.26 -20.70
CA LEU A 545 4.91 33.14 -20.12
C LEU A 545 5.96 33.55 -21.14
N ASP A 546 7.00 34.24 -20.68
CA ASP A 546 8.18 34.56 -21.48
C ASP A 546 9.10 33.33 -21.66
N ASP A 547 10.07 33.43 -22.57
CA ASP A 547 10.95 32.32 -22.93
C ASP A 547 11.76 31.78 -21.74
N PRO A 548 12.36 32.63 -20.86
CA PRO A 548 13.05 32.17 -19.67
C PRO A 548 12.14 31.44 -18.67
N ALA A 549 10.94 31.97 -18.38
CA ALA A 549 10.04 31.32 -17.43
C ALA A 549 9.45 30.04 -17.99
N ALA A 550 9.14 29.99 -19.29
CA ALA A 550 8.68 28.77 -19.95
C ALA A 550 9.77 27.68 -19.94
N GLY A 551 11.01 28.04 -20.27
CA GLY A 551 12.16 27.13 -20.22
C GLY A 551 12.43 26.60 -18.81
N GLY A 552 12.49 27.49 -17.81
CA GLY A 552 12.71 27.11 -16.42
C GLY A 552 11.59 26.23 -15.84
N ALA A 553 10.32 26.49 -16.20
CA ALA A 553 9.20 25.66 -15.78
C ALA A 553 9.27 24.25 -16.37
N VAL A 554 9.61 24.12 -17.65
CA VAL A 554 9.75 22.83 -18.34
C VAL A 554 10.87 22.01 -17.71
N GLU A 555 12.06 22.60 -17.54
CA GLU A 555 13.22 21.91 -16.97
C GLU A 555 12.94 21.39 -15.55
N TRP A 556 12.38 22.25 -14.69
CA TRP A 556 12.04 21.88 -13.32
C TRP A 556 11.01 20.74 -13.27
N LEU A 557 9.95 20.82 -14.08
CA LEU A 557 8.89 19.81 -14.10
C LEU A 557 9.32 18.48 -14.71
N ASP A 558 10.14 18.51 -15.77
CA ASP A 558 10.66 17.30 -16.40
C ASP A 558 11.60 16.56 -15.45
N THR A 559 12.52 17.30 -14.82
CA THR A 559 13.45 16.72 -13.82
C THR A 559 12.70 16.17 -12.62
N LEU A 560 11.71 16.90 -12.09
CA LEU A 560 10.88 16.42 -10.98
C LEU A 560 10.07 15.19 -11.37
N GLY A 561 9.51 15.18 -12.58
CA GLY A 561 8.80 14.05 -13.16
C GLY A 561 9.70 12.83 -13.27
N GLY A 562 10.86 12.99 -13.90
CA GLY A 562 11.88 11.95 -14.06
C GLY A 562 12.36 11.39 -12.72
N ALA A 563 12.65 12.25 -11.74
CA ALA A 563 13.03 11.83 -10.39
C ALA A 563 11.91 11.01 -9.72
N ALA A 564 10.66 11.46 -9.80
CA ALA A 564 9.52 10.73 -9.27
C ALA A 564 9.33 9.38 -9.99
N GLY A 565 9.45 9.33 -11.31
CA GLY A 565 9.37 8.10 -12.10
C GLY A 565 10.49 7.13 -11.76
N GLY A 566 11.72 7.62 -11.60
CA GLY A 566 12.87 6.81 -11.20
C GLY A 566 12.69 6.17 -9.83
N LEU A 567 12.27 6.98 -8.85
CA LEU A 567 12.03 6.54 -7.48
C LEU A 567 10.86 5.56 -7.40
N LEU A 568 9.71 5.89 -8.00
CA LEU A 568 8.52 5.05 -7.97
C LEU A 568 8.74 3.73 -8.72
N ALA A 569 9.29 3.75 -9.93
CA ALA A 569 9.53 2.53 -10.70
C ALA A 569 10.56 1.62 -10.03
N GLY A 570 11.70 2.19 -9.57
CA GLY A 570 12.81 1.43 -9.02
C GLY A 570 12.55 0.85 -7.63
N LEU A 571 11.91 1.62 -6.73
CA LEU A 571 11.71 1.20 -5.34
C LEU A 571 10.35 0.56 -5.07
N TRP A 572 9.29 0.96 -5.80
CA TRP A 572 7.92 0.57 -5.47
C TRP A 572 7.27 -0.29 -6.54
N LEU A 573 7.09 0.24 -7.76
CA LEU A 573 6.27 -0.42 -8.77
C LEU A 573 6.86 -1.77 -9.20
N LEU A 574 8.16 -1.80 -9.52
CA LEU A 574 8.78 -2.99 -10.08
C LEU A 574 8.98 -4.11 -9.03
N PRO A 575 9.51 -3.83 -7.82
CA PRO A 575 9.64 -4.87 -6.80
C PRO A 575 8.29 -5.34 -6.22
N LEU A 576 7.33 -4.44 -5.98
CA LEU A 576 6.08 -4.79 -5.29
C LEU A 576 5.03 -5.38 -6.24
N LEU A 577 4.81 -4.70 -7.36
CA LEU A 577 3.68 -4.97 -8.26
C LEU A 577 4.10 -5.68 -9.54
N GLY A 578 5.40 -5.68 -9.86
CA GLY A 578 5.95 -6.32 -11.03
C GLY A 578 5.93 -5.44 -12.29
N LEU A 579 6.26 -6.09 -13.39
CA LEU A 579 6.51 -5.45 -14.69
C LEU A 579 5.28 -4.76 -15.27
N ALA A 580 4.13 -5.46 -15.29
CA ALA A 580 2.91 -4.95 -15.90
C ALA A 580 2.46 -3.62 -15.24
N ALA A 581 2.40 -3.61 -13.91
CA ALA A 581 2.00 -2.42 -13.16
C ALA A 581 2.98 -1.25 -13.34
N SER A 582 4.28 -1.55 -13.47
CA SER A 582 5.33 -0.56 -13.74
C SER A 582 5.22 0.11 -15.12
N LEU A 583 4.51 -0.50 -16.07
CA LEU A 583 4.19 0.07 -17.38
C LEU A 583 2.81 0.74 -17.41
N ILE A 584 1.81 0.15 -16.75
CA ILE A 584 0.45 0.71 -16.67
C ILE A 584 0.46 2.06 -15.94
N PHE A 585 1.31 2.22 -14.91
CA PHE A 585 1.32 3.44 -14.08
C PHE A 585 1.76 4.68 -14.86
N PRO A 586 2.93 4.68 -15.53
CA PRO A 586 3.32 5.79 -16.39
C PRO A 586 2.37 5.98 -17.59
N ALA A 587 1.82 4.90 -18.16
CA ALA A 587 0.79 4.99 -19.19
C ALA A 587 -0.45 5.76 -18.71
N LEU A 588 -0.95 5.45 -17.51
CA LEU A 588 -2.06 6.14 -16.89
C LEU A 588 -1.74 7.62 -16.62
N ALA A 589 -0.54 7.91 -16.13
CA ALA A 589 -0.07 9.28 -15.90
C ALA A 589 -0.13 10.13 -17.19
N LEU A 590 0.22 9.55 -18.34
CA LEU A 590 0.08 10.19 -19.65
C LEU A 590 -1.39 10.34 -20.06
N VAL A 591 -2.21 9.30 -19.96
CA VAL A 591 -3.62 9.28 -20.37
C VAL A 591 -4.46 10.33 -19.64
N VAL A 592 -4.12 10.65 -18.38
CA VAL A 592 -4.79 11.71 -17.59
C VAL A 592 -4.67 13.10 -18.24
N ASN A 593 -3.83 13.27 -19.26
CA ASN A 593 -3.72 14.50 -20.07
C ASN A 593 -4.70 14.63 -21.24
N LEU A 594 -5.48 13.59 -21.55
CA LEU A 594 -6.45 13.60 -22.66
C LEU A 594 -7.75 14.38 -22.38
N PRO A 595 -8.41 14.27 -21.20
CA PRO A 595 -9.71 14.92 -20.97
C PRO A 595 -9.78 16.44 -21.26
N PRO A 596 -8.75 17.26 -20.95
CA PRO A 596 -8.75 18.69 -21.28
C PRO A 596 -8.87 18.99 -22.78
N GLN A 597 -8.43 18.09 -23.67
CA GLN A 597 -8.51 18.28 -25.12
C GLN A 597 -9.95 18.22 -25.62
N PHE A 598 -10.76 17.32 -25.05
CA PHE A 598 -12.14 17.11 -25.47
C PHE A 598 -13.13 18.08 -24.84
N LEU A 599 -12.78 18.66 -23.69
CA LEU A 599 -13.69 19.50 -22.89
C LEU A 599 -13.59 21.01 -23.17
N GLY A 600 -12.66 21.44 -24.04
CA GLY A 600 -12.45 22.86 -24.34
C GLY A 600 -12.12 23.66 -23.08
N ALA A 601 -10.92 23.44 -22.51
CA ALA A 601 -10.49 24.09 -21.28
C ALA A 601 -10.51 25.62 -21.40
N CYS A 602 -11.49 26.28 -20.78
CA CYS A 602 -11.51 27.72 -20.60
C CYS A 602 -10.76 28.09 -19.31
N ALA A 603 -9.96 29.16 -19.39
CA ALA A 603 -9.36 29.79 -18.23
C ALA A 603 -10.43 30.06 -17.15
N ALA A 604 -10.14 29.66 -15.91
CA ALA A 604 -10.99 29.99 -14.77
C ALA A 604 -11.14 31.52 -14.68
N GLY A 605 -12.37 32.01 -14.87
CA GLY A 605 -12.69 33.43 -14.84
C GLY A 605 -12.28 34.12 -13.53
N THR A 606 -11.95 35.41 -13.67
CA THR A 606 -11.91 36.57 -12.74
C THR A 606 -12.16 36.38 -11.22
N GLY A 607 -11.67 35.31 -10.59
CA GLY A 607 -11.60 35.19 -9.14
C GLY A 607 -10.34 35.84 -8.56
N ASP A 608 -10.47 36.48 -7.39
CA ASP A 608 -9.34 37.01 -6.62
C ASP A 608 -8.29 35.91 -6.33
N ALA A 609 -7.03 36.30 -6.08
CA ALA A 609 -5.92 35.36 -5.85
C ALA A 609 -6.22 34.30 -4.76
N VAL A 610 -6.95 34.69 -3.72
CA VAL A 610 -7.40 33.82 -2.62
C VAL A 610 -8.36 32.73 -3.10
N ASP A 611 -9.33 33.06 -3.95
CA ASP A 611 -10.29 32.07 -4.49
C ASP A 611 -9.58 31.05 -5.40
N ARG A 612 -8.52 31.47 -6.10
CA ARG A 612 -7.69 30.57 -6.93
C ARG A 612 -6.85 29.62 -6.09
N LEU A 613 -6.18 30.14 -5.06
CA LEU A 613 -5.35 29.32 -4.17
C LEU A 613 -6.19 28.32 -3.38
N ALA A 614 -7.26 28.80 -2.76
CA ALA A 614 -8.04 27.97 -1.85
C ALA A 614 -8.83 26.88 -2.59
N ARG A 615 -9.27 27.15 -3.83
CA ARG A 615 -9.85 26.11 -4.70
C ARG A 615 -8.83 25.00 -4.98
N ARG A 616 -7.59 25.34 -5.37
CA ARG A 616 -6.53 24.34 -5.61
C ARG A 616 -6.23 23.52 -4.36
N ALA A 617 -6.06 24.18 -3.22
CA ALA A 617 -5.84 23.53 -1.93
C ALA A 617 -6.99 22.57 -1.58
N GLY A 618 -8.25 22.98 -1.79
CA GLY A 618 -9.41 22.14 -1.53
C GLY A 618 -9.47 20.86 -2.38
N TYR A 619 -9.11 20.93 -3.67
CA TYR A 619 -9.03 19.73 -4.52
C TYR A 619 -7.91 18.79 -4.06
N VAL A 620 -6.74 19.32 -3.69
CA VAL A 620 -5.61 18.54 -3.18
C VAL A 620 -5.97 17.85 -1.86
N LEU A 621 -6.52 18.60 -0.89
CA LEU A 621 -6.92 18.05 0.41
C LEU A 621 -8.02 17.00 0.29
N PHE A 622 -9.00 17.21 -0.61
CA PHE A 622 -10.02 16.20 -0.89
C PHE A 622 -9.42 14.94 -1.50
N GLY A 623 -8.54 15.09 -2.49
CA GLY A 623 -7.83 13.96 -3.09
C GLY A 623 -7.01 13.18 -2.06
N LEU A 624 -6.22 13.88 -1.27
CA LEU A 624 -5.41 13.29 -0.20
C LEU A 624 -6.27 12.55 0.82
N SER A 625 -7.38 13.16 1.27
CA SER A 625 -8.28 12.53 2.24
C SER A 625 -8.89 11.24 1.70
N VAL A 626 -9.41 11.25 0.46
CA VAL A 626 -9.98 10.05 -0.16
C VAL A 626 -8.92 8.96 -0.37
N PHE A 627 -7.71 9.33 -0.80
CA PHE A 627 -6.59 8.39 -0.94
C PHE A 627 -6.24 7.74 0.41
N LEU A 628 -6.02 8.54 1.45
CA LEU A 628 -5.65 8.05 2.77
C LEU A 628 -6.76 7.19 3.39
N LEU A 629 -8.03 7.56 3.23
CA LEU A 629 -9.16 6.77 3.70
C LEU A 629 -9.25 5.41 3.01
N PHE A 630 -9.00 5.38 1.70
CA PHE A 630 -8.98 4.12 0.95
C PHE A 630 -7.78 3.26 1.34
N ALA A 631 -6.58 3.86 1.44
CA ALA A 631 -5.37 3.18 1.91
C ALA A 631 -5.58 2.58 3.30
N SER A 632 -6.12 3.37 4.22
CA SER A 632 -6.42 2.93 5.57
C SER A 632 -7.45 1.79 5.60
N ARG A 633 -8.49 1.84 4.76
CA ARG A 633 -9.46 0.74 4.60
C ARG A 633 -8.89 -0.53 4.01
N ALA A 634 -8.07 -0.41 2.99
CA ALA A 634 -7.46 -1.57 2.38
C ALA A 634 -6.40 -2.19 3.31
N ALA A 635 -5.72 -1.41 4.14
CA ALA A 635 -4.76 -1.91 5.13
C ALA A 635 -5.46 -2.71 6.25
N ASP A 636 -6.61 -2.22 6.71
CA ASP A 636 -7.47 -2.86 7.70
C ASP A 636 -8.07 -4.18 7.20
N ARG A 637 -8.49 -4.25 5.93
CA ARG A 637 -8.91 -5.52 5.29
C ARG A 637 -7.76 -6.51 5.11
N ALA A 638 -6.54 -6.02 4.94
CA ALA A 638 -5.35 -6.86 4.78
C ALA A 638 -4.79 -7.35 6.12
N ARG A 639 -5.31 -6.88 7.27
CA ARG A 639 -5.02 -7.49 8.56
C ARG A 639 -5.75 -8.84 8.63
N PRO A 640 -5.06 -9.95 8.96
CA PRO A 640 -5.72 -11.22 9.23
C PRO A 640 -6.87 -11.01 10.21
N SER A 641 -7.96 -11.76 10.07
CA SER A 641 -9.12 -11.64 10.96
C SER A 641 -8.70 -11.91 12.42
N GLU A 642 -8.44 -10.84 13.16
CA GLU A 642 -8.20 -10.80 14.60
C GLU A 642 -9.38 -11.33 15.42
N SER A 643 -10.44 -11.90 14.84
CA SER A 643 -11.59 -12.42 15.58
C SER A 643 -11.15 -13.42 16.67
N GLY A 644 -10.18 -14.28 16.39
CA GLY A 644 -9.59 -15.20 17.38
C GLY A 644 -8.72 -14.50 18.45
N GLU A 645 -8.06 -13.40 18.11
CA GLU A 645 -7.18 -12.65 19.02
C GLU A 645 -7.98 -11.69 19.91
N LEU A 646 -9.05 -11.09 19.40
CA LEU A 646 -10.05 -10.33 20.15
C LEU A 646 -10.80 -11.21 21.14
N LEU A 647 -11.17 -12.44 20.75
CA LEU A 647 -11.76 -13.44 21.65
C LEU A 647 -10.80 -13.84 22.77
N ARG A 648 -9.51 -14.04 22.46
CA ARG A 648 -8.48 -14.33 23.48
C ARG A 648 -8.26 -13.15 24.42
N THR A 649 -8.12 -11.94 23.89
CA THR A 649 -7.96 -10.71 24.69
C THR A 649 -9.20 -10.47 25.57
N ALA A 650 -10.40 -10.73 25.05
CA ALA A 650 -11.63 -10.66 25.81
C ALA A 650 -11.69 -11.72 26.91
N ALA A 651 -11.23 -12.95 26.65
CA ALA A 651 -11.16 -14.02 27.64
C ALA A 651 -10.22 -13.65 28.80
N GLU A 652 -9.03 -13.13 28.53
CA GLU A 652 -8.08 -12.67 29.55
C GLU A 652 -8.65 -11.57 30.44
N GLN A 653 -9.51 -10.69 29.90
CA GLN A 653 -10.12 -9.59 30.64
C GLN A 653 -11.40 -9.98 31.40
N LEU A 654 -12.20 -10.89 30.85
CA LEU A 654 -13.48 -11.30 31.42
C LEU A 654 -13.34 -12.46 32.41
N ALA A 655 -12.36 -13.34 32.20
CA ALA A 655 -12.10 -14.55 32.98
C ALA A 655 -10.58 -14.77 33.20
N PRO A 656 -9.88 -13.85 33.90
CA PRO A 656 -8.43 -13.94 34.09
C PRO A 656 -8.05 -15.23 34.85
N GLY A 657 -7.15 -16.02 34.27
CA GLY A 657 -6.58 -17.23 34.90
C GLY A 657 -7.32 -18.55 34.63
N LEU A 658 -8.40 -18.54 33.85
CA LEU A 658 -9.11 -19.76 33.42
C LEU A 658 -8.59 -20.25 32.07
N ALA A 659 -8.27 -21.55 31.96
CA ALA A 659 -7.92 -22.14 30.66
C ALA A 659 -9.16 -22.25 29.77
N PHE A 660 -8.96 -22.15 28.45
CA PHE A 660 -10.04 -22.16 27.47
C PHE A 660 -9.71 -23.02 26.25
N LYS A 661 -10.74 -23.56 25.62
CA LYS A 661 -10.68 -24.30 24.36
C LYS A 661 -11.44 -23.53 23.28
N VAL A 662 -10.82 -23.38 22.09
CA VAL A 662 -11.45 -22.77 20.93
C VAL A 662 -12.35 -23.79 20.24
N GLU A 663 -13.60 -23.45 20.00
CA GLU A 663 -14.56 -24.27 19.26
C GLU A 663 -15.21 -23.49 18.12
N HIS A 664 -15.69 -24.23 17.11
CA HIS A 664 -16.27 -23.70 15.89
C HIS A 664 -17.61 -24.37 15.62
N ALA A 665 -18.65 -23.57 15.36
CA ALA A 665 -19.97 -24.05 14.99
C ALA A 665 -20.42 -23.44 13.67
N THR A 666 -20.97 -24.26 12.77
CA THR A 666 -21.43 -23.82 11.45
C THR A 666 -22.88 -23.34 11.53
N ARG A 667 -23.12 -22.09 11.12
CA ARG A 667 -24.47 -21.51 11.04
C ARG A 667 -25.25 -22.09 9.86
N SER A 668 -26.59 -22.07 9.92
CA SER A 668 -27.46 -22.51 8.80
C SER A 668 -27.22 -21.73 7.51
N ASP A 669 -26.67 -20.51 7.63
CA ASP A 669 -26.54 -19.55 6.53
C ASP A 669 -25.14 -19.59 5.89
N GLY A 670 -24.26 -20.49 6.33
CA GLY A 670 -22.90 -20.69 5.81
C GLY A 670 -21.71 -20.18 6.67
N PRO A 671 -21.77 -19.08 7.45
CA PRO A 671 -20.60 -18.61 8.21
C PRO A 671 -20.30 -19.49 9.44
N VAL A 672 -19.01 -19.64 9.76
CA VAL A 672 -18.53 -20.37 10.96
C VAL A 672 -18.46 -19.40 12.14
N VAL A 673 -19.19 -19.70 13.22
CA VAL A 673 -19.13 -18.99 14.49
C VAL A 673 -18.03 -19.60 15.34
N THR A 674 -17.07 -18.77 15.78
CA THR A 674 -15.99 -19.15 16.69
C THR A 674 -16.31 -18.67 18.09
N TYR A 675 -16.26 -19.57 19.07
CA TYR A 675 -16.49 -19.28 20.49
C TYR A 675 -15.47 -19.99 21.37
N LEU A 676 -15.33 -19.54 22.60
CA LEU A 676 -14.44 -20.12 23.61
C LEU A 676 -15.26 -20.83 24.68
N VAL A 677 -14.84 -22.04 25.06
CA VAL A 677 -15.37 -22.78 26.21
C VAL A 677 -14.34 -22.76 27.32
N LEU A 678 -14.72 -22.24 28.48
CA LEU A 678 -13.88 -22.17 29.69
C LEU A 678 -13.97 -23.48 30.49
N GLU A 679 -13.00 -23.77 31.36
CA GLU A 679 -12.96 -24.99 32.19
C GLU A 679 -14.19 -25.19 33.09
N ASP A 680 -14.83 -24.10 33.52
CA ASP A 680 -16.08 -24.13 34.30
C ASP A 680 -17.31 -24.49 33.44
N GLY A 681 -17.16 -24.57 32.12
CA GLY A 681 -18.20 -24.81 31.13
C GLY A 681 -18.99 -23.56 30.75
N SER A 682 -18.50 -22.37 31.09
CA SER A 682 -19.01 -21.09 30.59
C SER A 682 -18.58 -20.87 29.14
N CYS A 683 -19.42 -20.21 28.34
CA CYS A 683 -19.14 -19.92 26.93
C CYS A 683 -18.93 -18.42 26.70
N LEU A 684 -17.88 -18.08 25.94
CA LEU A 684 -17.58 -16.71 25.53
C LEU A 684 -17.68 -16.59 24.01
N PHE A 685 -18.48 -15.65 23.54
CA PHE A 685 -18.65 -15.37 22.11
C PHE A 685 -18.72 -13.86 21.85
N THR A 686 -18.61 -13.46 20.57
CA THR A 686 -18.72 -12.08 20.14
C THR A 686 -20.00 -11.86 19.32
N THR A 687 -20.65 -10.71 19.52
CA THR A 687 -21.96 -10.44 18.91
C THR A 687 -21.92 -10.10 17.43
N ASP A 688 -20.77 -9.72 16.88
CA ASP A 688 -20.57 -9.44 15.45
C ASP A 688 -20.74 -10.67 14.55
N GLN A 689 -20.50 -11.88 15.08
CA GLN A 689 -20.67 -13.14 14.36
C GLN A 689 -22.14 -13.60 14.30
N LEU A 690 -23.00 -13.05 15.17
CA LEU A 690 -24.39 -13.50 15.37
C LEU A 690 -25.40 -12.43 14.99
N ALA A 691 -25.25 -11.21 15.52
CA ALA A 691 -26.20 -10.10 15.34
C ALA A 691 -25.50 -8.79 14.92
N PRO A 692 -24.86 -8.73 13.73
CA PRO A 692 -24.12 -7.55 13.27
C PRO A 692 -25.00 -6.36 12.88
N ASP A 693 -26.29 -6.58 12.60
CA ASP A 693 -27.18 -5.60 11.99
C ASP A 693 -27.76 -4.54 12.96
N ILE A 694 -27.55 -4.72 14.27
CA ILE A 694 -28.13 -3.86 15.30
C ILE A 694 -27.18 -2.71 15.63
N CYS A 695 -27.68 -1.47 15.56
CA CYS A 695 -26.89 -0.25 15.69
C CYS A 695 -27.37 0.64 16.84
N GLY A 696 -26.42 1.23 17.59
CA GLY A 696 -26.65 2.33 18.52
C GLY A 696 -26.72 3.69 17.83
N TYR A 697 -26.56 4.76 18.62
CA TYR A 697 -26.58 6.14 18.14
C TYR A 697 -25.41 6.43 17.18
N GLY A 698 -24.22 5.92 17.50
CA GLY A 698 -22.99 6.09 16.71
C GLY A 698 -22.76 5.04 15.61
N GLY A 699 -23.55 3.97 15.56
CA GLY A 699 -23.39 2.87 14.59
C GLY A 699 -23.38 1.47 15.24
N PRO A 700 -22.82 0.44 14.57
CA PRO A 700 -22.83 -0.93 15.08
C PRO A 700 -21.99 -1.08 16.37
N ILE A 701 -22.42 -1.99 17.24
CA ILE A 701 -21.79 -2.26 18.54
C ILE A 701 -21.44 -3.75 18.63
N THR A 702 -20.17 -4.05 18.89
CA THR A 702 -19.67 -5.40 19.12
C THR A 702 -19.40 -5.61 20.60
N LEU A 703 -20.05 -6.62 21.17
CA LEU A 703 -19.92 -7.03 22.56
C LEU A 703 -19.19 -8.38 22.63
N ALA A 704 -18.33 -8.53 23.63
CA ALA A 704 -17.92 -9.83 24.15
C ALA A 704 -18.91 -10.23 25.25
N VAL A 705 -19.46 -11.43 25.15
CA VAL A 705 -20.53 -11.91 26.02
C VAL A 705 -20.11 -13.23 26.64
N LEU A 706 -19.99 -13.25 27.96
CA LEU A 706 -19.71 -14.43 28.76
C LEU A 706 -21.02 -14.94 29.39
N ILE A 707 -21.39 -16.17 29.08
CA ILE A 707 -22.60 -16.83 29.57
C ILE A 707 -22.29 -18.10 30.35
N GLY A 708 -23.13 -18.39 31.35
CA GLY A 708 -23.14 -19.67 32.05
C GLY A 708 -23.81 -20.78 31.23
N ARG A 709 -23.78 -22.02 31.76
CA ARG A 709 -24.32 -23.24 31.10
C ARG A 709 -25.82 -23.20 30.79
N GLU A 710 -26.57 -22.42 31.55
CA GLU A 710 -28.03 -22.26 31.43
C GLU A 710 -28.42 -20.98 30.67
N GLY A 711 -27.44 -20.20 30.17
CA GLY A 711 -27.67 -18.98 29.39
C GLY A 711 -27.68 -17.69 30.20
N ASP A 712 -27.39 -17.75 31.49
CA ASP A 712 -27.32 -16.57 32.35
C ASP A 712 -26.12 -15.70 31.98
N LEU A 713 -26.37 -14.40 31.82
CA LEU A 713 -25.35 -13.42 31.50
C LEU A 713 -24.44 -13.20 32.71
N CYS A 714 -23.23 -13.77 32.68
CA CYS A 714 -22.22 -13.57 33.72
C CYS A 714 -21.59 -12.19 33.60
N LYS A 715 -21.13 -11.84 32.39
CA LYS A 715 -20.44 -10.57 32.12
C LYS A 715 -20.51 -10.21 30.64
N ALA A 716 -20.66 -8.94 30.33
CA ALA A 716 -20.54 -8.44 28.96
C ALA A 716 -19.65 -7.21 28.92
N ARG A 717 -18.89 -7.04 27.83
CA ARG A 717 -18.04 -5.87 27.61
C ARG A 717 -18.13 -5.41 26.17
N ILE A 718 -18.12 -4.10 25.96
CA ILE A 718 -18.05 -3.51 24.63
C ILE A 718 -16.61 -3.67 24.11
N LEU A 719 -16.44 -4.42 23.01
CA LEU A 719 -15.13 -4.58 22.35
C LEU A 719 -14.89 -3.48 21.33
N ARG A 720 -15.91 -3.15 20.53
CA ARG A 720 -15.88 -2.10 19.51
C ARG A 720 -17.22 -1.39 19.50
N ALA A 721 -17.20 -0.07 19.55
CA ALA A 721 -18.38 0.77 19.35
C ALA A 721 -17.96 2.07 18.67
N ASN A 722 -18.82 2.60 17.82
CA ASN A 722 -18.65 3.91 17.20
C ASN A 722 -19.31 5.04 18.02
N GLU A 723 -19.61 4.77 19.28
CA GLU A 723 -20.18 5.73 20.22
C GLU A 723 -19.08 6.66 20.74
N SER A 724 -19.44 7.87 21.19
CA SER A 724 -18.46 8.69 21.92
C SER A 724 -18.00 7.94 23.18
N PRO A 725 -16.75 8.07 23.63
CA PRO A 725 -16.22 7.50 24.87
C PRO A 725 -17.04 7.86 26.12
N GLN A 726 -17.78 8.97 26.11
CA GLN A 726 -18.66 9.32 27.21
C GLN A 726 -19.96 8.50 27.21
N TYR A 727 -20.61 8.37 26.04
CA TYR A 727 -21.74 7.46 25.83
C TYR A 727 -21.34 6.00 26.09
N GLN A 728 -20.16 5.58 25.61
CA GLN A 728 -19.64 4.23 25.82
C GLN A 728 -19.41 3.93 27.31
N ARG A 729 -18.73 4.80 28.06
CA ARG A 729 -18.51 4.59 29.50
C ARG A 729 -19.80 4.47 30.30
N GLN A 730 -20.81 5.28 29.96
CA GLN A 730 -22.10 5.19 30.63
C GLN A 730 -22.88 3.93 30.23
N ALA A 731 -22.79 3.53 28.96
CA ALA A 731 -23.38 2.28 28.47
C ALA A 731 -22.71 1.06 29.11
N GLU A 732 -21.38 1.07 29.28
CA GLU A 732 -20.62 0.03 29.99
C GLU A 732 -21.01 -0.04 31.47
N ALA A 733 -21.08 1.11 32.18
CA ALA A 733 -21.51 1.15 33.57
C ALA A 733 -22.96 0.67 33.76
N TRP A 734 -23.84 0.91 32.78
CA TRP A 734 -25.21 0.39 32.79
C TRP A 734 -25.29 -1.08 32.38
N LEU A 735 -24.40 -1.58 31.51
CA LEU A 735 -24.34 -2.97 31.07
C LEU A 735 -24.15 -3.94 32.24
N ASP A 736 -23.42 -3.53 33.28
CA ASP A 736 -23.26 -4.30 34.51
C ASP A 736 -24.58 -4.54 35.25
N THR A 737 -25.61 -3.73 35.04
CA THR A 737 -26.94 -3.93 35.63
C THR A 737 -27.73 -5.07 34.99
N LEU A 738 -27.29 -5.59 33.83
CA LEU A 738 -27.92 -6.70 33.12
C LEU A 738 -27.39 -8.08 33.55
N GLN A 739 -26.42 -8.13 34.47
CA GLN A 739 -25.87 -9.39 34.97
C GLN A 739 -26.97 -10.23 35.66
N GLY A 740 -26.97 -11.53 35.37
CA GLY A 740 -27.99 -12.46 35.88
C GLY A 740 -29.26 -12.56 35.04
N CYS A 741 -29.43 -11.77 33.98
CA CYS A 741 -30.48 -12.01 32.99
C CYS A 741 -30.16 -13.24 32.14
N ASN A 742 -31.16 -14.07 31.84
CA ASN A 742 -31.01 -15.25 31.01
C ASN A 742 -31.18 -14.88 29.53
N LEU A 743 -30.17 -15.15 28.69
CA LEU A 743 -30.19 -14.82 27.26
C LEU A 743 -30.92 -15.86 26.40
N PHE A 744 -31.25 -17.04 26.96
CA PHE A 744 -32.06 -18.07 26.29
C PHE A 744 -33.56 -17.89 26.58
N ASP A 745 -33.91 -17.14 27.63
CA ASP A 745 -35.26 -16.68 27.91
C ASP A 745 -35.49 -15.24 27.41
N MET A 746 -36.28 -15.13 26.34
CA MET A 746 -36.59 -13.85 25.72
C MET A 746 -37.43 -12.92 26.62
N ALA A 747 -38.08 -13.45 27.66
CA ALA A 747 -38.84 -12.66 28.63
C ALA A 747 -37.96 -12.04 29.74
N SER A 748 -36.77 -12.62 30.00
CA SER A 748 -35.89 -12.24 31.12
C SER A 748 -35.46 -10.77 31.09
N MET A 749 -35.35 -10.18 29.89
CA MET A 749 -34.97 -8.78 29.72
C MET A 749 -36.17 -7.86 29.42
N SER A 750 -37.42 -8.36 29.41
CA SER A 750 -38.60 -7.56 29.06
C SER A 750 -38.95 -6.57 30.18
N GLY A 751 -38.75 -5.27 29.93
CA GLY A 751 -39.00 -4.21 30.92
C GLY A 751 -37.75 -3.54 31.51
N VAL A 752 -36.54 -3.86 31.03
CA VAL A 752 -35.34 -3.13 31.44
C VAL A 752 -35.35 -1.70 30.88
N ASP A 753 -35.25 -0.72 31.78
CA ASP A 753 -35.16 0.69 31.41
C ASP A 753 -33.79 1.03 30.80
N GLY A 754 -33.81 1.84 29.73
CA GLY A 754 -32.60 2.32 29.08
C GLY A 754 -31.85 3.35 29.92
N ALA A 755 -30.53 3.41 29.75
CA ALA A 755 -29.69 4.38 30.45
C ALA A 755 -30.13 5.83 30.14
N SER A 756 -30.37 6.62 31.20
CA SER A 756 -30.68 8.05 31.06
C SER A 756 -29.51 8.79 30.45
N GLY A 757 -29.74 9.46 29.32
CA GLY A 757 -28.69 10.13 28.57
C GLY A 757 -27.97 9.25 27.56
N ALA A 758 -28.16 7.92 27.51
CA ALA A 758 -27.60 7.00 26.49
C ALA A 758 -28.66 6.03 25.94
N THR A 759 -29.92 6.48 25.88
CA THR A 759 -31.11 5.64 25.74
C THR A 759 -31.18 4.85 24.42
N PHE A 760 -30.67 5.40 23.31
CA PHE A 760 -30.63 4.71 22.02
C PHE A 760 -29.59 3.58 22.03
N THR A 761 -28.37 3.87 22.49
CA THR A 761 -27.27 2.92 22.63
C THR A 761 -27.63 1.79 23.59
N SER A 762 -28.23 2.09 24.75
CA SER A 762 -28.64 1.07 25.72
C SER A 762 -29.75 0.14 25.19
N ARG A 763 -30.69 0.68 24.39
CA ARG A 763 -31.73 -0.14 23.74
C ARG A 763 -31.14 -1.06 22.68
N ALA A 764 -30.21 -0.54 21.87
CA ALA A 764 -29.50 -1.34 20.87
C ALA A 764 -28.72 -2.48 21.52
N ILE A 765 -28.03 -2.23 22.64
CA ILE A 765 -27.30 -3.27 23.39
C ILE A 765 -28.24 -4.40 23.86
N VAL A 766 -29.42 -4.08 24.41
CA VAL A 766 -30.40 -5.10 24.82
C VAL A 766 -30.93 -5.89 23.61
N GLU A 767 -31.19 -5.22 22.50
CA GLU A 767 -31.62 -5.88 21.27
C GLU A 767 -30.52 -6.81 20.72
N THR A 768 -29.26 -6.37 20.73
CA THR A 768 -28.09 -7.17 20.33
C THR A 768 -27.90 -8.38 21.25
N LEU A 769 -28.00 -8.21 22.57
CA LEU A 769 -27.86 -9.31 23.53
C LEU A 769 -28.96 -10.36 23.36
N ARG A 770 -30.22 -9.95 23.20
CA ARG A 770 -31.34 -10.89 22.93
C ARG A 770 -31.20 -11.62 21.60
N ALA A 771 -30.91 -10.89 20.52
CA ALA A 771 -30.77 -11.47 19.20
C ALA A 771 -29.59 -12.45 19.14
N SER A 772 -28.43 -12.04 19.68
CA SER A 772 -27.23 -12.87 19.71
C SER A 772 -27.38 -14.10 20.60
N GLY A 773 -28.00 -13.97 21.79
CA GLY A 773 -28.29 -15.09 22.69
C GLY A 773 -29.24 -16.13 22.08
N CYS A 774 -30.31 -15.68 21.42
CA CYS A 774 -31.26 -16.56 20.72
C CYS A 774 -30.56 -17.35 19.60
N LEU A 775 -29.79 -16.68 18.74
CA LEU A 775 -29.05 -17.32 17.66
C LEU A 775 -27.97 -18.27 18.20
N PHE A 776 -27.26 -17.88 19.26
CA PHE A 776 -26.27 -18.74 19.90
C PHE A 776 -26.91 -20.02 20.46
N SER A 777 -28.06 -19.91 21.15
CA SER A 777 -28.80 -21.08 21.64
C SER A 777 -29.23 -22.01 20.50
N GLN A 778 -29.83 -21.46 19.44
CA GLN A 778 -30.42 -22.26 18.35
C GLN A 778 -29.37 -22.86 17.42
N GLU A 779 -28.37 -22.08 17.02
CA GLU A 779 -27.46 -22.42 15.93
C GLU A 779 -26.15 -23.02 16.43
N VAL A 780 -25.66 -22.60 17.60
CA VAL A 780 -24.43 -23.09 18.21
C VAL A 780 -24.72 -24.23 19.18
N LEU A 781 -25.56 -23.99 20.20
CA LEU A 781 -25.87 -25.00 21.23
C LEU A 781 -26.98 -25.98 20.86
N ARG A 782 -27.67 -25.76 19.73
CA ARG A 782 -28.79 -26.60 19.24
C ARG A 782 -29.93 -26.77 20.27
N ARG A 783 -30.18 -25.73 21.07
CA ARG A 783 -31.26 -25.66 22.07
C ARG A 783 -32.34 -24.66 21.64
N ALA A 784 -33.61 -25.04 21.80
CA ALA A 784 -34.73 -24.14 21.53
C ALA A 784 -34.83 -23.07 22.65
N PRO A 785 -34.85 -21.77 22.32
CA PRO A 785 -35.03 -20.71 23.29
C PRO A 785 -36.47 -20.70 23.83
N THR A 786 -36.65 -20.22 25.06
CA THR A 786 -37.96 -20.11 25.70
C THR A 786 -38.57 -18.72 25.43
N GLY A 787 -39.83 -18.70 24.99
CA GLY A 787 -40.56 -17.49 24.61
C GLY A 787 -40.78 -17.35 23.10
N GLU A 788 -41.74 -16.50 22.69
CA GLU A 788 -41.95 -16.24 21.26
C GLU A 788 -40.81 -15.40 20.68
N PRO A 789 -40.21 -15.80 19.54
CA PRO A 789 -39.24 -14.98 18.85
C PRO A 789 -39.92 -13.68 18.38
N LEU A 790 -39.36 -12.54 18.78
CA LEU A 790 -39.75 -11.25 18.22
C LEU A 790 -39.54 -11.33 16.69
N PRO A 791 -40.54 -10.98 15.86
CA PRO A 791 -40.32 -10.89 14.44
C PRO A 791 -39.21 -9.87 14.20
N THR A 792 -38.08 -10.31 13.63
CA THR A 792 -37.08 -9.40 13.08
C THR A 792 -37.80 -8.49 12.11
N ARG A 793 -38.02 -7.23 12.50
CA ARG A 793 -38.71 -6.28 11.62
C ARG A 793 -37.89 -6.19 10.35
N ALA A 794 -38.49 -6.55 9.21
CA ALA A 794 -37.86 -6.42 7.91
C ALA A 794 -37.44 -4.96 7.59
N PHE A 795 -37.98 -3.99 8.35
CA PHE A 795 -37.61 -2.58 8.30
C PHE A 795 -37.67 -1.95 9.71
N PRO A 796 -36.55 -1.57 10.33
CA PRO A 796 -36.55 -0.94 11.66
C PRO A 796 -37.18 0.47 11.58
N PHE A 797 -38.02 0.81 12.56
CA PHE A 797 -38.80 2.06 12.58
C PHE A 797 -38.81 2.70 13.97
N GLU A 798 -38.42 3.97 14.01
CA GLU A 798 -38.45 4.84 15.19
C GLU A 798 -39.32 6.07 14.92
N LYS A 799 -40.15 6.46 15.90
CA LYS A 799 -41.10 7.56 15.75
C LYS A 799 -40.38 8.90 15.60
N GLU A 800 -39.24 9.04 16.25
CA GLU A 800 -38.34 10.19 16.26
C GLU A 800 -37.81 10.51 14.85
N ALA A 801 -37.40 9.48 14.11
CA ALA A 801 -37.00 9.61 12.71
C ALA A 801 -38.16 10.06 11.81
N ALA A 802 -39.40 9.63 12.09
CA ALA A 802 -40.58 10.09 11.38
C ALA A 802 -40.88 11.57 11.67
N TYR A 803 -40.76 12.00 12.93
CA TYR A 803 -40.90 13.42 13.30
C TYR A 803 -39.84 14.30 12.64
N PHE A 804 -38.60 13.83 12.52
CA PHE A 804 -37.55 14.52 11.78
C PHE A 804 -37.94 14.75 10.31
N LEU A 805 -38.41 13.72 9.63
CA LEU A 805 -38.85 13.81 8.23
C LEU A 805 -40.08 14.72 8.07
N LEU A 806 -41.02 14.68 9.02
CA LEU A 806 -42.15 15.59 9.06
C LEU A 806 -41.69 17.06 9.15
N LEU A 807 -40.78 17.37 10.08
CA LEU A 807 -40.21 18.71 10.23
C LEU A 807 -39.42 19.14 8.99
N ALA A 808 -38.72 18.22 8.33
CA ALA A 808 -38.06 18.47 7.05
C ALA A 808 -39.06 18.84 5.94
N GLY A 809 -40.20 18.13 5.87
CA GLY A 809 -41.30 18.44 4.97
C GLY A 809 -41.92 19.81 5.25
N VAL A 810 -42.21 20.11 6.52
CA VAL A 810 -42.70 21.43 6.95
C VAL A 810 -41.71 22.53 6.58
N ALA A 811 -40.41 22.34 6.82
CA ALA A 811 -39.38 23.29 6.41
C ALA A 811 -39.45 23.59 4.91
N LEU A 812 -39.54 22.56 4.05
CA LEU A 812 -39.66 22.73 2.59
C LEU A 812 -40.92 23.51 2.18
N VAL A 813 -42.05 23.31 2.86
CA VAL A 813 -43.29 24.07 2.64
C VAL A 813 -43.11 25.53 3.05
N LEU A 814 -42.54 25.80 4.22
CA LEU A 814 -42.29 27.15 4.74
C LEU A 814 -41.39 27.97 3.80
N ARG A 815 -40.46 27.34 3.09
CA ARG A 815 -39.62 28.03 2.08
C ARG A 815 -40.42 28.64 0.93
N ARG A 816 -41.64 28.15 0.62
CA ARG A 816 -42.49 28.72 -0.44
C ARG A 816 -43.13 30.04 -0.02
N ARG A 817 -43.47 30.22 1.25
CA ARG A 817 -44.03 31.45 1.81
C ARG A 817 -43.16 31.96 2.97
N PRO A 818 -42.03 32.61 2.67
CA PRO A 818 -41.07 33.01 3.70
C PRO A 818 -41.67 34.11 4.59
N SER A 819 -41.87 33.80 5.87
CA SER A 819 -42.28 34.75 6.92
C SER A 819 -41.27 34.72 8.06
N ALA A 820 -40.83 35.89 8.52
CA ALA A 820 -39.87 36.00 9.61
C ALA A 820 -40.42 35.45 10.93
N TRP A 821 -41.71 35.70 11.23
CA TRP A 821 -42.35 35.22 12.45
C TRP A 821 -42.53 33.70 12.45
N ILE A 822 -43.05 33.13 11.36
CA ILE A 822 -43.23 31.68 11.24
C ILE A 822 -41.89 30.96 11.32
N ARG A 823 -40.82 31.55 10.74
CA ARG A 823 -39.46 31.02 10.86
C ARG A 823 -38.99 30.96 12.31
N ARG A 824 -39.21 32.00 13.12
CA ARG A 824 -38.83 32.02 14.54
C ARG A 824 -39.52 30.91 15.32
N VAL A 825 -40.83 30.77 15.15
CA VAL A 825 -41.61 29.69 15.79
C VAL A 825 -41.09 28.32 15.37
N PHE A 826 -40.81 28.13 14.08
CA PHE A 826 -40.25 26.87 13.57
C PHE A 826 -38.86 26.58 14.14
N LEU A 827 -37.95 27.56 14.19
CA LEU A 827 -36.62 27.40 14.76
C LEU A 827 -36.67 27.10 16.27
N LEU A 828 -37.59 27.72 17.00
CA LEU A 828 -37.81 27.42 18.42
C LEU A 828 -38.28 25.97 18.60
N ALA A 829 -39.22 25.50 17.78
CA ALA A 829 -39.65 24.10 17.79
C ALA A 829 -38.48 23.14 17.49
N VAL A 830 -37.62 23.47 16.52
CA VAL A 830 -36.42 22.68 16.21
C VAL A 830 -35.47 22.59 17.41
N VAL A 831 -35.24 23.70 18.13
CA VAL A 831 -34.38 23.68 19.34
C VAL A 831 -34.99 22.84 20.46
N LEU A 832 -36.29 23.00 20.74
CA LEU A 832 -36.96 22.30 21.83
C LEU A 832 -37.13 20.80 21.57
N PHE A 833 -37.58 20.42 20.37
CA PHE A 833 -37.87 19.03 20.04
C PHE A 833 -36.64 18.27 19.52
N LEU A 834 -36.04 18.72 18.40
CA LEU A 834 -34.89 18.02 17.82
C LEU A 834 -33.62 18.19 18.66
N GLY A 835 -33.42 19.35 19.29
CA GLY A 835 -32.29 19.60 20.19
C GLY A 835 -32.50 19.00 21.58
N TRP A 836 -33.26 19.71 22.42
CA TRP A 836 -33.35 19.42 23.85
C TRP A 836 -34.05 18.09 24.18
N ARG A 837 -35.13 17.72 23.46
CA ARG A 837 -35.93 16.54 23.78
C ARG A 837 -35.38 15.22 23.20
N TRP A 838 -34.79 15.26 22.01
CA TRP A 838 -34.35 14.05 21.28
C TRP A 838 -32.86 14.01 20.93
N ASN A 839 -32.11 15.11 21.12
CA ASN A 839 -30.69 15.21 20.79
C ASN A 839 -30.33 14.71 19.36
N MET A 840 -31.16 15.03 18.38
CA MET A 840 -30.97 14.69 16.96
C MET A 840 -30.14 15.74 16.23
N GLN A 841 -28.84 15.81 16.57
CA GLN A 841 -27.88 16.75 16.01
C GLN A 841 -26.89 16.04 15.08
N TYR A 842 -26.80 16.47 13.82
CA TYR A 842 -25.77 16.01 12.89
C TYR A 842 -24.42 16.66 13.25
N SER A 843 -23.39 15.82 13.44
CA SER A 843 -22.07 16.18 14.01
C SER A 843 -20.93 15.51 13.25
N ALA A 844 -19.68 15.80 13.63
CA ALA A 844 -18.48 15.14 13.11
C ALA A 844 -18.52 13.60 13.23
N ALA A 845 -19.15 13.05 14.28
CA ALA A 845 -19.29 11.60 14.47
C ALA A 845 -20.04 10.94 13.30
N HIS A 846 -21.10 11.58 12.82
CA HIS A 846 -21.89 11.10 11.69
C HIS A 846 -21.12 11.21 10.36
N VAL A 847 -20.27 12.24 10.21
CA VAL A 847 -19.37 12.36 9.06
C VAL A 847 -18.35 11.21 9.06
N LEU A 848 -17.76 10.92 10.22
CA LEU A 848 -16.86 9.78 10.38
C LEU A 848 -17.60 8.45 10.16
N GLY A 849 -18.85 8.29 10.59
CA GLY A 849 -19.66 7.09 10.32
C GLY A 849 -19.83 6.82 8.82
N VAL A 850 -20.20 7.84 8.03
CA VAL A 850 -20.27 7.74 6.56
C VAL A 850 -18.91 7.37 5.96
N VAL A 851 -17.85 8.01 6.45
CA VAL A 851 -16.48 7.84 5.95
C VAL A 851 -15.85 6.52 6.37
N ALA A 852 -16.24 5.97 7.53
CA ALA A 852 -15.87 4.66 8.05
C ALA A 852 -16.62 3.55 7.31
N GLY A 853 -17.78 3.86 6.75
CA GLY A 853 -18.65 2.87 6.09
C GLY A 853 -19.44 2.06 7.09
N ALA A 854 -19.59 2.59 8.31
CA ALA A 854 -20.45 2.07 9.35
C ALA A 854 -21.91 2.44 9.03
N TRP A 855 -22.42 1.91 7.92
CA TRP A 855 -23.78 2.15 7.49
C TRP A 855 -24.74 1.38 8.39
N PRO A 856 -25.69 2.06 9.07
CA PRO A 856 -26.71 1.37 9.84
C PRO A 856 -27.65 0.60 8.91
N ALA A 857 -28.32 -0.42 9.44
CA ALA A 857 -29.34 -1.16 8.72
C ALA A 857 -30.36 -0.22 8.07
N ALA A 858 -30.75 -0.53 6.83
CA ALA A 858 -31.68 0.30 6.08
C ALA A 858 -33.05 0.34 6.79
N GLY A 859 -33.44 1.52 7.28
CA GLY A 859 -34.59 1.69 8.16
C GLY A 859 -34.96 3.14 8.38
N LEU A 860 -36.06 3.38 9.08
CA LEU A 860 -36.45 4.71 9.57
C LEU A 860 -36.03 4.87 11.03
N THR A 861 -34.72 4.75 11.27
CA THR A 861 -34.08 4.95 12.57
C THR A 861 -33.37 6.30 12.62
N VAL A 862 -33.14 6.83 13.81
CA VAL A 862 -32.40 8.08 14.06
C VAL A 862 -31.01 8.01 13.42
N ALA A 863 -30.27 6.93 13.66
CA ALA A 863 -28.94 6.72 13.11
C ALA A 863 -28.95 6.70 11.57
N PHE A 864 -29.89 6.00 10.94
CA PHE A 864 -30.01 5.95 9.48
C PHE A 864 -30.36 7.32 8.88
N VAL A 865 -31.32 8.03 9.49
CA VAL A 865 -31.72 9.36 9.03
C VAL A 865 -30.58 10.37 9.17
N LEU A 866 -29.77 10.31 10.23
CA LEU A 866 -28.64 11.20 10.40
C LEU A 866 -27.48 10.83 9.47
N ILE A 867 -27.02 9.57 9.44
CA ILE A 867 -25.86 9.13 8.65
C ILE A 867 -26.15 9.16 7.15
N ALA A 868 -27.30 8.65 6.70
CA ALA A 868 -27.65 8.57 5.28
C ALA A 868 -28.65 9.64 4.84
N GLY A 869 -29.71 9.85 5.63
CA GLY A 869 -30.80 10.75 5.27
C GLY A 869 -30.37 12.22 5.12
N VAL A 870 -29.60 12.77 6.07
CA VAL A 870 -29.14 14.17 6.03
C VAL A 870 -28.24 14.46 4.82
N PRO A 871 -27.21 13.64 4.50
CA PRO A 871 -26.45 13.79 3.25
C PRO A 871 -27.31 13.73 1.98
N VAL A 872 -28.27 12.79 1.89
CA VAL A 872 -29.19 12.69 0.75
C VAL A 872 -30.06 13.94 0.63
N LEU A 873 -30.63 14.41 1.74
CA LEU A 873 -31.37 15.65 1.83
C LEU A 873 -30.53 16.85 1.36
N ALA A 874 -29.24 16.89 1.72
CA ALA A 874 -28.31 17.91 1.26
C ALA A 874 -27.98 17.83 -0.23
N ALA A 875 -27.85 16.61 -0.80
CA ALA A 875 -27.59 16.40 -2.23
C ALA A 875 -28.78 16.81 -3.10
N LEU A 876 -30.00 16.53 -2.64
CA LEU A 876 -31.24 16.87 -3.31
C LEU A 876 -31.54 18.37 -3.20
N PHE A 877 -31.74 18.87 -1.97
CA PHE A 877 -32.30 20.19 -1.71
C PHE A 877 -31.27 21.27 -1.34
N GLY A 878 -29.99 20.91 -1.32
CA GLY A 878 -28.88 21.75 -0.85
C GLY A 878 -28.75 21.76 0.67
N ASN A 879 -27.88 22.60 1.24
CA ASN A 879 -27.54 22.60 2.67
C ASN A 879 -28.65 23.16 3.60
N PHE A 880 -29.92 22.80 3.34
CA PHE A 880 -31.08 23.28 4.09
C PHE A 880 -31.17 22.68 5.50
N TYR A 881 -30.54 21.52 5.75
CA TYR A 881 -30.41 20.98 7.11
C TYR A 881 -29.76 22.02 8.02
N CYS A 882 -28.58 22.52 7.65
CA CYS A 882 -27.90 23.59 8.40
C CYS A 882 -28.79 24.85 8.50
N GLY A 883 -29.55 25.19 7.45
CA GLY A 883 -30.40 26.38 7.41
C GLY A 883 -31.68 26.33 8.26
N HIS A 884 -32.27 25.14 8.45
CA HIS A 884 -33.62 24.97 9.01
C HIS A 884 -33.74 23.89 10.08
N LEU A 885 -33.03 22.76 9.97
CA LEU A 885 -33.25 21.58 10.83
C LEU A 885 -32.18 21.39 11.90
N CYS A 886 -31.01 22.02 11.77
CA CYS A 886 -29.92 21.93 12.74
C CYS A 886 -30.28 22.66 14.05
N PRO A 887 -30.44 21.94 15.19
CA PRO A 887 -30.79 22.56 16.47
C PRO A 887 -29.80 23.63 16.94
N PHE A 888 -28.49 23.35 16.88
CA PHE A 888 -27.48 24.33 17.30
C PHE A 888 -27.40 25.55 16.37
N GLY A 889 -27.65 25.35 15.07
CA GLY A 889 -27.74 26.44 14.10
C GLY A 889 -28.98 27.32 14.31
N ALA A 890 -30.10 26.71 14.69
CA ALA A 890 -31.34 27.40 15.04
C ALA A 890 -31.16 28.25 16.32
N LEU A 891 -30.52 27.69 17.35
CA LEU A 891 -30.23 28.41 18.60
C LEU A 891 -29.33 29.63 18.37
N GLN A 892 -28.24 29.48 17.61
CA GLN A 892 -27.36 30.60 17.27
C GLN A 892 -28.08 31.70 16.45
N GLU A 893 -29.04 31.33 15.60
CA GLU A 893 -29.83 32.30 14.84
C GLU A 893 -30.79 33.07 15.75
N LEU A 894 -31.53 32.38 16.62
CA LEU A 894 -32.46 33.00 17.57
C LEU A 894 -31.73 33.98 18.50
N ILE A 895 -30.58 33.58 19.05
CA ILE A 895 -29.75 34.45 19.91
C ILE A 895 -29.21 35.64 19.13
N GLY A 896 -28.77 35.44 17.89
CA GLY A 896 -28.32 36.52 17.01
C GLY A 896 -29.42 37.51 16.58
N GLU A 897 -30.70 37.19 16.83
CA GLU A 897 -31.82 38.12 16.65
C GLU A 897 -32.08 39.01 17.88
N LEU A 898 -31.62 38.60 19.06
CA LEU A 898 -31.68 39.40 20.29
C LEU A 898 -30.67 40.57 20.30
N ARG A 899 -29.83 40.68 19.25
CA ARG A 899 -28.76 41.68 19.17
C ARG A 899 -29.31 43.13 19.13
N PRO A 900 -28.77 44.05 19.94
CA PRO A 900 -28.92 45.48 19.73
C PRO A 900 -28.28 45.90 18.39
N ARG A 901 -28.88 46.84 17.65
CA ARG A 901 -28.36 47.30 16.36
C ARG A 901 -26.94 47.90 16.44
N SER A 902 -26.56 48.43 17.60
CA SER A 902 -25.25 49.05 17.89
C SER A 902 -24.10 48.05 18.03
N TRP A 903 -24.36 46.76 18.25
CA TRP A 903 -23.34 45.72 18.43
C TRP A 903 -23.00 44.97 17.14
N ALA A 904 -23.58 45.38 16.02
CA ALA A 904 -23.37 44.74 14.73
C ALA A 904 -22.01 45.13 14.15
N ALA A 905 -20.98 44.35 14.47
CA ALA A 905 -19.71 44.37 13.76
C ALA A 905 -19.71 43.25 12.71
N ASP A 906 -20.16 43.52 11.48
CA ASP A 906 -20.03 42.57 10.37
C ASP A 906 -18.73 42.91 9.59
N PRO A 907 -17.67 42.07 9.69
CA PRO A 907 -16.44 42.25 8.92
C PRO A 907 -16.72 42.36 7.43
N ASP A 908 -15.78 42.99 6.71
CA ASP A 908 -15.86 43.05 5.26
C ASP A 908 -16.03 41.64 4.65
N LYS A 909 -16.79 41.56 3.56
CA LYS A 909 -17.14 40.29 2.89
C LYS A 909 -15.87 39.52 2.48
N SER A 910 -14.76 40.21 2.26
CA SER A 910 -13.42 39.66 2.03
C SER A 910 -12.90 38.82 3.21
N ALA A 911 -12.91 39.35 4.43
CA ALA A 911 -12.44 38.66 5.64
C ALA A 911 -13.24 37.37 5.90
N TRP A 912 -14.56 37.44 5.73
CA TRP A 912 -15.43 36.28 5.87
C TRP A 912 -15.21 35.20 4.81
N ARG A 913 -14.65 35.52 3.63
CA ARG A 913 -14.29 34.51 2.63
C ARG A 913 -13.11 33.67 3.10
N PHE A 914 -12.11 34.30 3.73
CA PHE A 914 -10.97 33.59 4.28
C PHE A 914 -11.36 32.73 5.49
N ALA A 915 -12.11 33.29 6.45
CA ALA A 915 -12.50 32.59 7.67
C ALA A 915 -13.32 31.31 7.41
N ARG A 916 -14.09 31.25 6.32
CA ARG A 916 -14.84 30.04 5.92
C ARG A 916 -13.96 28.86 5.52
N TRP A 917 -12.69 29.08 5.14
CA TRP A 917 -11.78 27.98 4.82
C TRP A 917 -11.33 27.21 6.05
N VAL A 918 -11.42 27.80 7.24
CA VAL A 918 -11.06 27.16 8.51
C VAL A 918 -11.88 25.87 8.72
N LYS A 919 -13.21 25.91 8.57
CA LYS A 919 -14.05 24.70 8.69
C LYS A 919 -13.72 23.61 7.68
N TYR A 920 -13.23 23.95 6.48
CA TYR A 920 -12.78 22.97 5.49
C TYR A 920 -11.43 22.38 5.90
N GLY A 921 -10.51 23.21 6.40
CA GLY A 921 -9.26 22.74 7.00
C GLY A 921 -9.51 21.78 8.17
N LEU A 922 -10.44 22.12 9.07
CA LEU A 922 -10.85 21.26 10.18
C LEU A 922 -11.50 19.96 9.71
N LEU A 923 -12.37 20.00 8.69
CA LEU A 923 -12.93 18.79 8.09
C LEU A 923 -11.83 17.87 7.54
N PHE A 924 -10.91 18.39 6.72
CA PHE A 924 -9.86 17.57 6.15
C PHE A 924 -8.86 17.08 7.20
N ALA A 925 -8.56 17.88 8.22
CA ALA A 925 -7.76 17.43 9.37
C ALA A 925 -8.45 16.27 10.12
N LEU A 926 -9.76 16.34 10.34
CA LEU A 926 -10.55 15.26 10.92
C LEU A 926 -10.51 13.99 10.05
N LEU A 927 -10.70 14.12 8.73
CA LEU A 927 -10.67 12.98 7.80
C LEU A 927 -9.28 12.34 7.70
N ILE A 928 -8.22 13.15 7.66
CA ILE A 928 -6.84 12.66 7.61
C ILE A 928 -6.46 12.03 8.95
N GLY A 929 -6.80 12.66 10.08
CA GLY A 929 -6.60 12.11 11.41
C GLY A 929 -7.26 10.74 11.57
N TYR A 930 -8.52 10.62 11.14
CA TYR A 930 -9.24 9.33 11.14
C TYR A 930 -8.60 8.32 10.19
N ALA A 931 -8.15 8.74 9.01
CA ALA A 931 -7.46 7.84 8.08
C ALA A 931 -6.14 7.28 8.67
N LEU A 932 -5.41 8.09 9.42
CA LEU A 932 -4.12 7.68 10.02
C LEU A 932 -4.29 6.84 11.30
N THR A 933 -5.26 7.18 12.14
CA THR A 933 -5.45 6.56 13.47
C THR A 933 -6.53 5.49 13.51
N ARG A 934 -7.53 5.59 12.63
CA ARG A 934 -8.82 4.86 12.70
C ARG A 934 -9.57 5.03 14.02
N ASP A 935 -9.25 6.07 14.79
CA ASP A 935 -9.90 6.36 16.05
C ASP A 935 -11.18 7.19 15.84
N ALA A 936 -12.34 6.60 16.15
CA ALA A 936 -13.62 7.31 16.10
C ALA A 936 -13.74 8.40 17.19
N GLY A 937 -12.94 8.31 18.27
CA GLY A 937 -12.88 9.28 19.36
C GLY A 937 -12.43 10.69 18.92
N LEU A 938 -11.82 10.82 17.73
CA LEU A 938 -11.55 12.11 17.09
C LEU A 938 -12.81 12.98 16.93
N ALA A 939 -14.00 12.37 16.85
CA ALA A 939 -15.27 13.09 16.77
C ALA A 939 -15.66 13.82 18.07
N ASP A 940 -15.10 13.46 19.22
CA ASP A 940 -15.42 14.09 20.51
C ASP A 940 -14.96 15.54 20.60
N MET A 941 -13.98 15.89 19.77
CA MET A 941 -13.49 17.25 19.63
C MET A 941 -14.56 18.19 19.01
N ASP A 942 -15.63 17.65 18.40
CA ASP A 942 -16.78 18.42 17.95
C ASP A 942 -17.80 18.61 19.09
N PRO A 943 -17.92 19.81 19.68
CA PRO A 943 -18.86 20.07 20.77
C PRO A 943 -20.32 19.81 20.38
N LEU A 944 -20.66 19.78 19.09
CA LEU A 944 -22.00 19.45 18.62
C LEU A 944 -22.47 18.06 19.03
N ASN A 945 -21.56 17.14 19.34
CA ASN A 945 -21.92 15.76 19.69
C ASN A 945 -22.66 15.68 21.04
N THR A 946 -22.33 16.57 21.99
CA THR A 946 -22.86 16.50 23.37
C THR A 946 -23.50 17.81 23.86
N VAL A 947 -23.59 18.86 23.03
CA VAL A 947 -24.09 20.19 23.46
C VAL A 947 -25.52 20.19 24.02
N PHE A 948 -26.42 19.33 23.50
CA PHE A 948 -27.78 19.15 24.01
C PHE A 948 -27.94 17.90 24.89
N SER A 949 -26.84 17.18 25.15
CA SER A 949 -26.86 15.99 26.01
C SER A 949 -26.83 16.38 27.49
N PRO A 950 -27.50 15.62 28.37
CA PRO A 950 -27.30 15.74 29.82
C PRO A 950 -25.85 15.41 30.24
N LEU A 951 -25.11 14.68 29.41
CA LEU A 951 -23.71 14.26 29.64
C LEU A 951 -22.71 15.28 29.08
N ARG A 952 -22.87 16.57 29.37
CA ARG A 952 -21.98 17.62 28.82
C ARG A 952 -20.76 17.85 29.72
N SER A 953 -19.56 17.89 29.14
CA SER A 953 -18.34 18.23 29.89
C SER A 953 -18.25 19.74 30.16
N PRO A 954 -17.53 20.19 31.20
CA PRO A 954 -17.32 21.62 31.47
C PRO A 954 -16.71 22.38 30.28
N LEU A 955 -15.83 21.71 29.52
CA LEU A 955 -15.23 22.25 28.30
C LEU A 955 -16.29 22.52 27.22
N VAL A 956 -17.19 21.56 26.96
CA VAL A 956 -18.26 21.70 25.96
C VAL A 956 -19.23 22.81 26.35
N VAL A 957 -19.56 22.94 27.64
CA VAL A 957 -20.41 24.02 28.15
C VAL A 957 -19.74 25.38 27.95
N THR A 958 -18.47 25.51 28.34
CA THR A 958 -17.71 26.77 28.21
C THR A 958 -17.56 27.18 26.75
N LEU A 959 -17.21 26.24 25.87
CA LEU A 959 -17.10 26.48 24.44
C LEU A 959 -18.47 26.82 23.83
N GLY A 960 -19.52 26.11 24.22
CA GLY A 960 -20.89 26.37 23.80
C GLY A 960 -21.33 27.79 24.14
N ILE A 961 -21.19 28.21 25.40
CA ILE A 961 -21.51 29.57 25.85
C ILE A 961 -20.69 30.61 25.07
N THR A 962 -19.39 30.39 24.91
CA THR A 962 -18.51 31.29 24.15
C THR A 962 -18.99 31.44 22.71
N VAL A 963 -19.35 30.35 22.04
CA VAL A 963 -19.90 30.37 20.69
C VAL A 963 -21.25 31.11 20.62
N LEU A 964 -22.12 30.94 21.62
CA LEU A 964 -23.40 31.65 21.66
C LEU A 964 -23.21 33.16 21.87
N VAL A 965 -22.28 33.56 22.75
CA VAL A 965 -21.88 34.97 22.95
C VAL A 965 -21.32 35.56 21.66
N LEU A 966 -20.39 34.86 21.01
CA LEU A 966 -19.87 35.25 19.70
C LEU A 966 -20.97 35.31 18.63
N SER A 967 -22.03 34.49 18.76
CA SER A 967 -23.17 34.49 17.83
C SER A 967 -24.12 35.68 18.00
N VAL A 968 -24.07 36.39 19.13
CA VAL A 968 -24.75 37.69 19.32
C VAL A 968 -24.11 38.75 18.42
N VAL A 969 -22.78 38.78 18.37
CA VAL A 969 -21.99 39.74 17.57
C VAL A 969 -21.95 39.28 16.10
N TYR A 970 -21.55 38.04 15.86
CA TYR A 970 -21.37 37.41 14.56
C TYR A 970 -22.35 36.25 14.36
N ARG A 971 -23.48 36.51 13.72
CA ARG A 971 -24.56 35.50 13.57
C ARG A 971 -24.06 34.16 13.03
N ARG A 972 -24.46 33.08 13.72
CA ARG A 972 -24.09 31.68 13.40
C ARG A 972 -22.58 31.48 13.26
N PHE A 973 -21.81 32.04 14.20
CA PHE A 973 -20.35 32.04 14.17
C PHE A 973 -19.74 30.65 13.94
N TRP A 974 -20.24 29.63 14.65
CA TRP A 974 -19.72 28.27 14.56
C TRP A 974 -20.00 27.62 13.21
N CYS A 975 -21.26 27.67 12.76
CA CYS A 975 -21.67 27.08 11.48
C CYS A 975 -20.95 27.73 10.28
N ARG A 976 -20.51 28.98 10.43
CA ARG A 976 -19.81 29.73 9.38
C ARG A 976 -18.33 29.39 9.29
N ASN A 977 -17.64 29.23 10.43
CA ASN A 977 -16.16 29.21 10.46
C ASN A 977 -15.56 27.92 11.02
N PHE A 978 -16.23 27.20 11.93
CA PHE A 978 -15.61 26.10 12.69
C PHE A 978 -16.28 24.74 12.53
N CYS A 979 -17.51 24.67 12.01
CA CYS A 979 -18.28 23.42 11.96
C CYS A 979 -17.85 22.47 10.81
N PRO A 980 -17.16 21.32 11.09
CA PRO A 980 -16.74 20.38 10.05
C PRO A 980 -17.93 19.65 9.42
N ALA A 981 -18.98 19.35 10.19
CA ALA A 981 -20.21 18.75 9.68
C ALA A 981 -20.90 19.65 8.63
N SER A 982 -20.91 20.98 8.86
CA SER A 982 -21.43 21.94 7.88
C SER A 982 -20.56 22.01 6.64
N ALA A 983 -19.23 21.93 6.78
CA ALA A 983 -18.30 21.87 5.65
C ALA A 983 -18.54 20.63 4.78
N PHE A 984 -18.77 19.47 5.40
CA PHE A 984 -19.09 18.21 4.70
C PHE A 984 -20.38 18.34 3.87
N LEU A 985 -21.48 18.81 4.50
CA LEU A 985 -22.74 19.05 3.79
C LEU A 985 -22.62 20.14 2.71
N ALA A 986 -21.73 21.12 2.89
CA ALA A 986 -21.45 22.14 1.88
C ALA A 986 -20.70 21.57 0.66
N LEU A 987 -19.85 20.56 0.81
CA LEU A 987 -19.25 19.85 -0.34
C LEU A 987 -20.34 19.11 -1.15
N ILE A 988 -21.27 18.45 -0.46
CA ILE A 988 -22.43 17.76 -1.07
C ILE A 988 -23.39 18.75 -1.76
N ASN A 989 -23.57 19.95 -1.18
CA ASN A 989 -24.35 21.04 -1.76
C ASN A 989 -23.87 21.44 -3.18
N GLY A 990 -22.71 20.97 -3.65
CA GLY A 990 -22.28 21.14 -5.03
C GLY A 990 -23.07 20.34 -6.08
N LEU A 991 -23.89 19.36 -5.69
CA LEU A 991 -24.68 18.51 -6.60
C LEU A 991 -26.02 19.15 -7.03
N LYS A 992 -26.77 19.74 -6.08
CA LYS A 992 -28.02 20.52 -6.30
C LYS A 992 -29.03 19.87 -7.27
N LEU A 993 -29.29 18.57 -7.14
CA LEU A 993 -30.04 17.78 -8.13
C LEU A 993 -31.45 18.33 -8.41
N THR A 994 -32.15 18.85 -7.40
CA THR A 994 -33.54 19.33 -7.53
C THR A 994 -33.71 20.83 -7.34
N VAL A 995 -32.63 21.61 -7.40
CA VAL A 995 -32.66 23.05 -7.04
C VAL A 995 -33.55 23.90 -7.96
N ARG A 996 -33.87 23.41 -9.16
CA ARG A 996 -34.82 24.05 -10.10
C ARG A 996 -36.25 24.14 -9.54
N TRP A 997 -36.60 23.28 -8.59
CA TRP A 997 -37.93 23.23 -7.99
C TRP A 997 -38.04 24.00 -6.67
N LEU A 998 -36.91 24.53 -6.18
CA LEU A 998 -36.86 25.37 -4.99
C LEU A 998 -36.88 26.84 -5.39
N PRO A 999 -37.50 27.71 -4.56
CA PRO A 999 -37.48 29.14 -4.83
C PRO A 999 -36.05 29.69 -4.89
N GLY A 1000 -35.79 30.58 -5.85
CA GLY A 1000 -34.48 31.20 -6.04
C GLY A 1000 -34.06 32.05 -4.83
N ILE A 1001 -32.77 32.00 -4.49
CA ILE A 1001 -32.17 32.87 -3.47
C ILE A 1001 -31.84 34.26 -4.06
N LYS A 1002 -31.63 35.26 -3.19
CA LYS A 1002 -31.18 36.62 -3.56
C LYS A 1002 -29.77 36.91 -3.01
N PRO A 1003 -28.68 36.47 -3.69
CA PRO A 1003 -27.31 36.54 -3.15
C PRO A 1003 -26.85 37.95 -2.76
N GLY A 1004 -27.23 38.98 -3.53
CA GLY A 1004 -26.89 40.37 -3.22
C GLY A 1004 -27.41 40.87 -1.86
N ARG A 1005 -28.38 40.17 -1.26
CA ARG A 1005 -28.96 40.45 0.07
C ARG A 1005 -28.61 39.39 1.10
N CYS A 1006 -27.54 38.62 0.86
CA CYS A 1006 -27.11 37.57 1.76
C CYS A 1006 -26.18 38.12 2.84
N ASP A 1007 -26.66 38.13 4.08
CA ASP A 1007 -25.87 38.47 5.27
C ASP A 1007 -24.62 37.58 5.43
N TYR A 1008 -24.65 36.36 4.88
CA TYR A 1008 -23.50 35.44 4.95
C TYR A 1008 -22.43 35.73 3.90
N GLY A 1009 -22.67 36.64 2.95
CA GLY A 1009 -21.71 37.00 1.90
C GLY A 1009 -21.66 36.02 0.74
N VAL A 1010 -22.76 35.33 0.43
CA VAL A 1010 -22.89 34.49 -0.78
C VAL A 1010 -23.05 35.40 -2.01
N ARG A 1011 -22.20 35.22 -3.02
CA ARG A 1011 -22.15 36.04 -4.25
C ARG A 1011 -23.11 35.55 -5.32
N HIS A 1012 -23.32 34.24 -5.42
CA HIS A 1012 -24.18 33.65 -6.45
C HIS A 1012 -24.87 32.35 -5.98
N ALA A 1013 -25.96 31.97 -6.66
CA ALA A 1013 -26.77 30.80 -6.28
C ALA A 1013 -26.04 29.45 -6.27
N ARG A 1014 -24.88 29.34 -6.95
CA ARG A 1014 -24.08 28.12 -7.04
C ARG A 1014 -22.94 28.02 -6.02
N GLU A 1015 -22.83 28.96 -5.08
CA GLU A 1015 -21.77 28.90 -4.05
C GLU A 1015 -22.06 27.72 -3.09
N LEU A 1016 -21.01 26.97 -2.74
CA LEU A 1016 -21.08 25.76 -1.90
C LEU A 1016 -21.53 26.10 -0.47
N ASP A 1017 -21.16 27.27 0.03
CA ASP A 1017 -21.45 27.73 1.40
C ASP A 1017 -22.89 28.21 1.63
N CYS A 1018 -23.74 28.24 0.59
CA CYS A 1018 -25.11 28.68 0.76
C CYS A 1018 -25.90 27.69 1.64
N LEU A 1019 -26.24 28.12 2.87
CA LEU A 1019 -27.04 27.38 3.85
C LEU A 1019 -28.55 27.30 3.52
N LEU A 1020 -28.99 27.97 2.45
CA LEU A 1020 -30.42 28.02 2.06
C LEU A 1020 -31.37 28.43 3.21
N CYS A 1021 -30.94 29.37 4.06
CA CYS A 1021 -31.72 29.89 5.19
C CYS A 1021 -32.91 30.79 4.81
N ASP A 1022 -33.04 31.17 3.53
CA ASP A 1022 -34.06 32.08 3.00
C ASP A 1022 -34.18 33.49 3.63
N ARG A 1023 -33.26 33.92 4.51
CA ARG A 1023 -33.23 35.29 5.08
C ARG A 1023 -33.07 36.39 4.02
N CYS A 1024 -32.35 36.09 2.94
CA CYS A 1024 -32.23 36.99 1.79
C CYS A 1024 -33.58 37.24 1.06
N ARG A 1025 -34.62 36.48 1.39
CA ARG A 1025 -35.96 36.55 0.79
C ARG A 1025 -37.02 37.13 1.74
N THR A 1026 -36.83 37.09 3.05
CA THR A 1026 -37.80 37.56 4.06
C THR A 1026 -37.86 39.09 4.22
N ASN A 1027 -36.84 39.83 3.76
CA ASN A 1027 -36.73 41.29 3.98
C ASN A 1027 -37.51 42.19 2.99
N VAL A 1028 -38.41 41.69 2.13
CA VAL A 1028 -39.31 42.53 1.30
C VAL A 1028 -40.65 41.83 1.05
N LEU A 1029 -41.74 42.62 1.09
CA LEU A 1029 -43.13 42.30 0.74
C LEU A 1029 -43.28 41.35 -0.48
N PRO A 1030 -44.24 40.41 -0.45
CA PRO A 1030 -44.41 39.39 -1.48
C PRO A 1030 -45.07 39.95 -2.75
N ARG A 1031 -44.62 39.52 -3.94
CA ARG A 1031 -45.52 39.37 -5.10
C ARG A 1031 -45.93 37.90 -5.19
N PRO A 1032 -47.21 37.59 -5.44
CA PRO A 1032 -47.65 36.22 -5.59
C PRO A 1032 -47.15 35.69 -6.93
N ALA A 1033 -46.53 34.51 -6.92
CA ALA A 1033 -46.39 33.70 -8.12
C ALA A 1033 -47.29 32.47 -7.94
N LEU A 1034 -48.16 32.26 -8.91
CA LEU A 1034 -49.12 31.17 -9.00
C LEU A 1034 -48.44 29.79 -9.09
N LEU A 1035 -49.21 28.78 -8.64
CA LEU A 1035 -48.92 27.36 -8.48
C LEU A 1035 -48.22 26.67 -9.68
N PRO A 1036 -47.50 25.55 -9.42
CA PRO A 1036 -48.17 24.24 -9.49
C PRO A 1036 -47.88 23.40 -8.23
N ALA A 1037 -48.80 23.40 -7.26
CA ALA A 1037 -48.65 22.68 -5.98
C ALA A 1037 -48.98 21.18 -6.05
N VAL A 1038 -49.53 20.68 -7.16
CA VAL A 1038 -50.04 19.29 -7.21
C VAL A 1038 -48.97 18.27 -7.65
N ARG A 1039 -47.96 18.67 -8.43
CA ARG A 1039 -46.92 17.74 -8.94
C ARG A 1039 -45.79 17.44 -7.94
N ALA A 1040 -45.52 18.34 -7.00
CA ALA A 1040 -44.46 18.16 -6.01
C ALA A 1040 -44.89 17.26 -4.84
N ALA A 1041 -46.14 17.36 -4.38
CA ALA A 1041 -46.65 16.51 -3.29
C ALA A 1041 -46.71 15.03 -3.71
N VAL A 1042 -47.12 14.75 -4.95
CA VAL A 1042 -47.12 13.40 -5.53
C VAL A 1042 -45.68 12.88 -5.69
N PHE A 1043 -44.73 13.71 -6.13
CA PHE A 1043 -43.31 13.30 -6.20
C PHE A 1043 -42.68 13.07 -4.82
N TYR A 1044 -43.01 13.86 -3.80
CA TYR A 1044 -42.49 13.66 -2.44
C TYR A 1044 -43.10 12.41 -1.76
N ALA A 1045 -44.36 12.09 -2.04
CA ALA A 1045 -44.97 10.83 -1.62
C ALA A 1045 -44.36 9.63 -2.36
N VAL A 1046 -44.06 9.77 -3.65
CA VAL A 1046 -43.40 8.73 -4.46
C VAL A 1046 -41.93 8.57 -4.09
N LEU A 1047 -41.20 9.63 -3.73
CA LEU A 1047 -39.80 9.55 -3.30
C LEU A 1047 -39.67 8.95 -1.89
N ALA A 1048 -40.55 9.34 -0.95
CA ALA A 1048 -40.66 8.67 0.34
C ALA A 1048 -41.05 7.19 0.16
N GLY A 1049 -41.96 6.91 -0.77
CA GLY A 1049 -42.32 5.56 -1.19
C GLY A 1049 -41.15 4.78 -1.81
N CYS A 1050 -40.33 5.40 -2.68
CA CYS A 1050 -39.16 4.76 -3.29
C CYS A 1050 -38.04 4.51 -2.28
N VAL A 1051 -37.82 5.39 -1.31
CA VAL A 1051 -36.84 5.14 -0.23
C VAL A 1051 -37.28 3.98 0.65
N VAL A 1052 -38.59 3.86 0.94
CA VAL A 1052 -39.16 2.71 1.66
C VAL A 1052 -39.17 1.44 0.80
N PHE A 1053 -39.37 1.54 -0.52
CA PHE A 1053 -39.49 0.41 -1.44
C PHE A 1053 -38.15 -0.16 -1.93
N PHE A 1054 -37.10 0.68 -2.06
CA PHE A 1054 -35.76 0.23 -2.48
C PHE A 1054 -34.83 -0.13 -1.31
N ALA A 1055 -35.12 0.31 -0.08
CA ALA A 1055 -34.31 -0.02 1.10
C ALA A 1055 -34.13 -1.52 1.36
N PRO A 1056 -35.12 -2.42 1.15
CA PRO A 1056 -34.93 -3.86 1.33
C PRO A 1056 -34.10 -4.51 0.20
N ARG A 1057 -33.97 -3.85 -0.97
CA ARG A 1057 -33.31 -4.38 -2.18
C ARG A 1057 -31.85 -3.94 -2.35
N LEU A 1058 -31.34 -3.14 -1.44
CA LEU A 1058 -29.92 -2.73 -1.36
C LEU A 1058 -29.11 -3.59 -0.38
N ARG A 1059 -29.52 -4.85 -0.15
CA ARG A 1059 -28.61 -5.88 0.36
C ARG A 1059 -27.54 -6.09 -0.71
N THR A 1060 -26.43 -5.36 -0.61
CA THR A 1060 -25.18 -5.82 -1.20
C THR A 1060 -24.83 -7.11 -0.46
N GLU A 1061 -25.12 -8.25 -1.09
CA GLU A 1061 -24.35 -9.46 -0.81
C GLU A 1061 -22.89 -9.05 -0.92
N ALA A 1062 -22.19 -9.07 0.21
CA ALA A 1062 -20.74 -9.09 0.18
C ALA A 1062 -20.34 -10.27 -0.72
N PRO A 1063 -19.34 -10.13 -1.61
CA PRO A 1063 -18.84 -11.28 -2.33
C PRO A 1063 -18.39 -12.30 -1.30
N VAL A 1064 -19.15 -13.38 -1.18
CA VAL A 1064 -18.78 -14.59 -0.46
C VAL A 1064 -17.55 -15.11 -1.18
N THR A 1065 -16.37 -14.82 -0.65
CA THR A 1065 -15.18 -15.59 -0.99
C THR A 1065 -15.42 -16.99 -0.44
N SER A 1066 -15.89 -17.87 -1.31
CA SER A 1066 -15.91 -19.31 -1.07
C SER A 1066 -14.51 -19.72 -0.63
N ALA A 1067 -14.40 -20.20 0.61
CA ALA A 1067 -13.21 -20.90 1.07
C ALA A 1067 -12.95 -22.08 0.11
N PRO A 1068 -11.74 -22.23 -0.47
CA PRO A 1068 -11.40 -23.45 -1.18
C PRO A 1068 -11.48 -24.62 -0.20
N GLY A 1069 -12.13 -25.70 -0.66
CA GLY A 1069 -12.41 -26.88 0.14
C GLY A 1069 -11.17 -27.40 0.85
N ALA A 1070 -11.34 -27.66 2.15
CA ALA A 1070 -10.35 -28.34 2.97
C ALA A 1070 -9.99 -29.68 2.30
N ALA A 1071 -8.81 -29.73 1.67
CA ALA A 1071 -8.15 -30.99 1.40
C ALA A 1071 -7.94 -31.65 2.78
N ARG A 1072 -8.49 -32.85 2.94
CA ARG A 1072 -8.36 -33.65 4.16
C ARG A 1072 -6.89 -33.71 4.55
N ALA A 1073 -6.53 -33.03 5.63
CA ALA A 1073 -5.29 -33.28 6.33
C ALA A 1073 -5.28 -34.76 6.73
N ALA A 1074 -4.25 -35.49 6.27
CA ALA A 1074 -3.97 -36.82 6.77
C ALA A 1074 -3.76 -36.74 8.30
N PRO A 1075 -4.16 -37.78 9.06
CA PRO A 1075 -4.06 -37.76 10.51
C PRO A 1075 -2.62 -37.51 10.95
N VAL A 1076 -2.43 -36.49 11.79
CA VAL A 1076 -1.19 -36.18 12.49
C VAL A 1076 -0.81 -37.40 13.33
N GLN A 1077 0.22 -38.13 12.92
CA GLN A 1077 0.90 -39.06 13.78
C GLN A 1077 1.74 -38.25 14.76
N THR A 1078 1.43 -38.34 16.05
CA THR A 1078 2.33 -37.87 17.12
C THR A 1078 3.74 -38.45 16.90
N PRO A 1079 4.80 -37.63 16.93
CA PRO A 1079 6.16 -38.14 16.78
C PRO A 1079 6.46 -39.12 17.92
N ARG A 1080 6.99 -40.30 17.58
CA ARG A 1080 7.69 -41.11 18.58
C ARG A 1080 8.88 -40.29 19.06
N ALA A 1081 8.93 -40.01 20.35
CA ALA A 1081 10.09 -39.39 20.99
C ALA A 1081 11.37 -40.14 20.58
N ARG A 1082 12.33 -39.42 20.00
CA ARG A 1082 13.65 -39.95 19.64
C ARG A 1082 14.38 -40.33 20.93
N GLN A 1083 14.87 -41.56 21.04
CA GLN A 1083 15.91 -41.88 22.02
C GLN A 1083 17.22 -41.21 21.57
N VAL A 1084 17.57 -40.11 22.23
CA VAL A 1084 18.82 -39.38 21.98
C VAL A 1084 19.91 -40.00 22.86
N ASP A 1085 20.92 -40.62 22.26
CA ASP A 1085 22.10 -41.12 22.99
C ASP A 1085 22.99 -39.94 23.39
N MET A 1086 22.76 -39.42 24.60
CA MET A 1086 23.48 -38.26 25.14
C MET A 1086 24.98 -38.49 25.26
N ARG A 1087 25.46 -39.73 25.44
CA ARG A 1087 26.91 -40.01 25.52
C ARG A 1087 27.58 -39.82 24.17
N ARG A 1088 26.93 -40.26 23.11
CA ARG A 1088 27.42 -40.08 21.74
C ARG A 1088 27.41 -38.60 21.33
N LEU A 1089 26.39 -37.84 21.72
CA LEU A 1089 26.32 -36.40 21.47
C LEU A 1089 27.39 -35.61 22.24
N GLN A 1090 27.72 -36.04 23.46
CA GLN A 1090 28.84 -35.49 24.24
C GLN A 1090 30.19 -35.76 23.58
N ASP A 1091 30.45 -36.97 23.09
CA ASP A 1091 31.67 -37.29 22.33
C ASP A 1091 31.81 -36.40 21.08
N LEU A 1092 30.71 -36.19 20.34
CA LEU A 1092 30.69 -35.31 19.17
C LEU A 1092 30.94 -33.84 19.55
N LEU A 1093 30.40 -33.35 20.66
CA LEU A 1093 30.64 -31.99 21.16
C LEU A 1093 32.11 -31.79 21.56
N ASP A 1094 32.67 -32.71 22.36
CA ASP A 1094 34.04 -32.60 22.89
C ASP A 1094 35.08 -32.75 21.76
N ARG A 1095 34.75 -33.47 20.70
CA ARG A 1095 35.58 -33.60 19.48
C ARG A 1095 35.38 -32.45 18.47
N GLY A 1096 34.51 -31.48 18.76
CA GLY A 1096 34.23 -30.34 17.88
C GLY A 1096 33.54 -30.74 16.56
N LEU A 1097 32.75 -31.82 16.58
CA LEU A 1097 32.12 -32.42 15.41
C LEU A 1097 30.66 -31.99 15.22
N LEU A 1098 30.12 -31.16 16.11
CA LEU A 1098 28.79 -30.55 15.98
C LEU A 1098 28.87 -29.20 15.28
N SER A 1099 27.81 -28.81 14.59
CA SER A 1099 27.71 -27.48 14.00
C SER A 1099 27.82 -26.40 15.09
N THR A 1100 28.37 -25.22 14.77
CA THR A 1100 28.61 -24.16 15.76
C THR A 1100 27.35 -23.75 16.55
N ASN A 1101 26.19 -23.72 15.90
CA ASN A 1101 24.91 -23.36 16.52
C ASN A 1101 24.38 -24.47 17.45
N GLU A 1102 24.52 -25.72 17.04
CA GLU A 1102 24.12 -26.88 17.83
C GLU A 1102 25.07 -27.10 19.02
N ALA A 1103 26.37 -26.89 18.82
CA ALA A 1103 27.36 -26.88 19.88
C ALA A 1103 27.06 -25.78 20.93
N LEU A 1104 26.60 -24.60 20.51
CA LEU A 1104 26.15 -23.54 21.40
C LEU A 1104 24.87 -23.90 22.16
N TYR A 1105 23.94 -24.62 21.54
CA TYR A 1105 22.72 -25.09 22.18
C TYR A 1105 23.00 -26.13 23.28
N TYR A 1106 23.81 -27.15 22.97
CA TYR A 1106 24.16 -28.20 23.94
C TYR A 1106 25.20 -27.76 24.98
N ARG A 1107 26.07 -26.78 24.67
CA ARG A 1107 26.90 -26.12 25.71
C ARG A 1107 26.03 -25.42 26.76
N ARG A 1108 24.92 -24.80 26.37
CA ARG A 1108 24.00 -24.13 27.31
C ARG A 1108 23.36 -25.09 28.30
N LEU A 1109 23.00 -26.30 27.84
CA LEU A 1109 22.47 -27.37 28.70
C LEU A 1109 23.52 -27.95 29.68
N ARG A 1110 24.81 -27.83 29.36
CA ARG A 1110 25.92 -28.25 30.23
C ARG A 1110 26.15 -27.28 31.40
N ASP A 1111 25.83 -26.00 31.21
CA ASP A 1111 25.92 -25.00 32.29
C ASP A 1111 24.68 -25.04 33.21
N ASP A 1112 23.49 -25.33 32.67
CA ASP A 1112 22.24 -25.43 33.45
C ASP A 1112 22.08 -26.78 34.19
N SER A 1113 22.80 -27.84 33.80
CA SER A 1113 22.78 -29.14 34.52
C SER A 1113 23.52 -29.12 35.86
N SER A 1114 24.06 -27.96 36.27
CA SER A 1114 24.55 -27.71 37.63
C SER A 1114 23.45 -27.29 38.62
N ARG A 1115 22.19 -27.18 38.18
CA ARG A 1115 21.01 -27.05 39.05
C ARG A 1115 20.14 -28.30 38.92
N GLU A 1116 20.24 -29.16 39.93
CA GLU A 1116 19.39 -30.34 40.10
C GLU A 1116 17.90 -30.00 39.94
N TYR A 1117 17.22 -30.76 39.07
CA TYR A 1117 15.78 -31.01 39.10
C TYR A 1117 15.54 -32.51 38.94
#